data_AF-A0A951RZ89-F1
#
_entry.id   AF-A0A951RZ89-F1
#
_cell.length_a   1.000
_cell.length_b   1.000
_cell.length_c   1.000
_cell.angle_alpha   90.00
_cell.angle_beta   90.00
_cell.angle_gamma   90.00
#
_symmetry.space_group_name_H-M   'P 1'
#
loop_
_entity.id
_entity.type
_entity.pdbx_description
1 polymer ?
#
loop_
_entity_poly.entity_id
_entity_poly.type
_entity_poly.pdbx_seq_one_letter_code
_entity_poly.pdbx_strand_id
1 'polypeptide(L)'
;MKELKLANPQFVGQLEENEQYIRNYIAAHPENMRGPRVVYTIPVVVHVMHTGDAVGSIYNPSDADIMGAIDYLNQVYAGTYPGMEAPVGGSSVVDMELQFVLARSTPSCGYTNGIERVDASGIPNYIDKGVNANNSDGVPELQIKNYARWDPANYYNIWVVNKIDGKDGTSGQFTAGYAYFAGAPANLDGTVMLATQMRSGAKTLPHEIGHAFSLYHVFEGSQVSTACPANTDCATDGDRVCDTDPVSKNSNSSGVINFTCRTGVNSCTGGAYTKNTEHNFMGYTYCYTLFTNGQKARVQAAMTLPGRASLLASPGLTSCGPVINFNVASAIVTESSNAQVDCRKYKDYTYSLTIGDAPSASADATLSYSGTATRGLDYEVTTNGDFSSPGNVLTFAAGSNSPKEFTVRVFDDANVEPSETIIINFTLNTGGDAVKGTINPTLTLHIDDHDAAPVSTSSGVYQVGQYVANVSEPFNSGNQKERGQFLYKASELSAAGLTSGAISSMQLYVATKKTSGSFNNFTIRVGQSASDYLFDGGGVIFGSDFTTVYSTPSLSTVAGWNTFTFSTPYQWDGFSNIVVEYCFSSSTGSGADNVAIYSDGGGSTLSNFILKAGIDCSTGFNSFNYYGSGYKPQIRFGLDVTGTEVETSTAGNQTEFLGIGSNDYFYSSSGKIIANI
;
A
#
# COMPACT_ATOMS: atom_id res chain seq x y z
N MET A 1 -6.32 -5.21 12.67
CA MET A 1 -7.77 -5.05 13.02
C MET A 1 -8.05 -4.07 14.16
N LYS A 2 -7.56 -4.27 15.41
CA LYS A 2 -7.89 -3.39 16.55
C LYS A 2 -7.45 -1.92 16.34
N GLU A 3 -6.23 -1.71 15.88
CA GLU A 3 -5.71 -0.37 15.59
C GLU A 3 -6.44 0.27 14.41
N LEU A 4 -6.73 -0.50 13.35
CA LEU A 4 -7.53 -0.02 12.22
C LEU A 4 -8.94 0.42 12.65
N LYS A 5 -9.60 -0.32 13.55
CA LYS A 5 -10.91 0.10 14.12
C LYS A 5 -10.81 1.41 14.92
N LEU A 6 -9.68 1.65 15.59
CA LEU A 6 -9.45 2.90 16.34
C LEU A 6 -9.09 4.08 15.44
N ALA A 7 -8.42 3.82 14.32
CA ALA A 7 -7.94 4.83 13.38
C ALA A 7 -8.92 5.11 12.22
N ASN A 8 -9.91 4.26 11.98
CA ASN A 8 -10.83 4.41 10.85
C ASN A 8 -12.30 4.16 11.27
N PRO A 9 -13.04 5.21 11.66
CA PRO A 9 -14.47 5.10 12.01
C PRO A 9 -15.35 4.62 10.85
N GLN A 10 -15.00 4.92 9.59
CA GLN A 10 -15.74 4.43 8.42
C GLN A 10 -15.58 2.91 8.27
N PHE A 11 -14.39 2.37 8.54
CA PHE A 11 -14.17 0.93 8.58
C PHE A 11 -14.97 0.24 9.69
N VAL A 12 -15.14 0.88 10.86
CA VAL A 12 -16.02 0.37 11.92
C VAL A 12 -17.48 0.31 11.45
N GLY A 13 -17.98 1.38 10.83
CA GLY A 13 -19.32 1.41 10.24
C GLY A 13 -19.51 0.34 9.17
N GLN A 14 -18.55 0.19 8.25
CA GLN A 14 -18.59 -0.85 7.21
C GLN A 14 -18.60 -2.26 7.81
N LEU A 15 -17.82 -2.50 8.87
CA LEU A 15 -17.82 -3.78 9.56
C LEU A 15 -19.18 -4.04 10.21
N GLU A 16 -19.79 -3.06 10.88
CA GLU A 16 -21.12 -3.20 11.48
C GLU A 16 -22.20 -3.48 10.43
N GLU A 17 -22.15 -2.81 9.28
CA GLU A 17 -23.03 -3.07 8.13
C GLU A 17 -22.84 -4.50 7.59
N ASN A 18 -21.59 -4.94 7.42
CA ASN A 18 -21.28 -6.29 6.97
C ASN A 18 -21.80 -7.35 7.96
N GLU A 19 -21.68 -7.09 9.26
CA GLU A 19 -22.18 -8.02 10.29
C GLU A 19 -23.71 -8.07 10.34
N GLN A 20 -24.37 -6.94 10.13
CA GLN A 20 -25.82 -6.90 9.99
C GLN A 20 -26.27 -7.66 8.73
N TYR A 21 -25.56 -7.46 7.61
CA TYR A 21 -25.82 -8.16 6.36
C TYR A 21 -25.63 -9.68 6.52
N ILE A 22 -24.49 -10.13 7.06
CA ILE A 22 -24.19 -11.55 7.30
C ILE A 22 -25.28 -12.20 8.13
N ARG A 23 -25.68 -11.56 9.24
CA ARG A 23 -26.73 -12.08 10.13
C ARG A 23 -28.07 -12.21 9.42
N ASN A 24 -28.47 -11.17 8.69
CA ASN A 24 -29.73 -11.18 7.92
C ASN A 24 -29.70 -12.27 6.83
N TYR A 25 -28.56 -12.42 6.15
CA TYR A 25 -28.38 -13.43 5.12
C TYR A 25 -28.48 -14.85 5.71
N ILE A 26 -27.81 -15.13 6.83
CA ILE A 26 -27.89 -16.43 7.51
C ILE A 26 -29.33 -16.73 7.96
N ALA A 27 -30.02 -15.76 8.53
CA ALA A 27 -31.42 -15.92 8.96
C ALA A 27 -32.38 -16.21 7.79
N ALA A 28 -32.13 -15.59 6.64
CA ALA A 28 -32.91 -15.81 5.42
C ALA A 28 -32.58 -17.12 4.70
N HIS A 29 -31.40 -17.70 4.95
CA HIS A 29 -30.89 -18.89 4.26
C HIS A 29 -30.43 -19.99 5.26
N PRO A 30 -31.33 -20.50 6.13
CA PRO A 30 -30.98 -21.53 7.13
C PRO A 30 -30.44 -22.83 6.49
N GLU A 31 -30.73 -23.06 5.22
CA GLU A 31 -30.21 -24.18 4.43
C GLU A 31 -28.68 -24.11 4.21
N ASN A 32 -28.02 -22.97 4.50
CA ASN A 32 -26.55 -22.84 4.51
C ASN A 32 -25.91 -23.63 5.64
N MET A 33 -26.70 -23.97 6.67
CA MET A 33 -26.23 -24.75 7.81
C MET A 33 -26.40 -26.27 7.61
N ARG A 34 -27.06 -26.75 6.54
CA ARG A 34 -27.61 -28.12 6.49
C ARG A 34 -27.49 -28.92 5.18
N GLY A 35 -26.90 -28.39 4.09
CA GLY A 35 -26.81 -29.16 2.84
C GLY A 35 -25.70 -28.70 1.87
N PRO A 36 -25.33 -29.55 0.89
CA PRO A 36 -24.29 -29.24 -0.09
C PRO A 36 -24.68 -28.07 -0.99
N ARG A 37 -23.80 -27.08 -1.15
CA ARG A 37 -23.95 -25.89 -2.00
C ARG A 37 -22.76 -25.69 -2.94
N VAL A 38 -22.87 -24.61 -3.73
CA VAL A 38 -21.85 -24.11 -4.67
C VAL A 38 -20.49 -24.01 -3.96
N VAL A 39 -19.48 -24.67 -4.51
CA VAL A 39 -18.09 -24.49 -4.07
C VAL A 39 -17.56 -23.20 -4.68
N TYR A 40 -17.28 -22.20 -3.84
CA TYR A 40 -16.67 -20.96 -4.28
C TYR A 40 -15.18 -21.15 -4.50
N THR A 41 -14.68 -20.81 -5.69
CA THR A 41 -13.26 -20.90 -6.02
C THR A 41 -12.63 -19.51 -5.99
N ILE A 42 -11.58 -19.34 -5.19
CA ILE A 42 -10.91 -18.07 -4.94
C ILE A 42 -9.51 -18.12 -5.56
N PRO A 43 -9.17 -17.19 -6.48
CA PRO A 43 -7.82 -17.05 -6.97
C PRO A 43 -6.96 -16.38 -5.89
N VAL A 44 -5.85 -17.04 -5.53
CA VAL A 44 -4.87 -16.52 -4.59
C VAL A 44 -3.57 -16.20 -5.33
N VAL A 45 -2.89 -15.15 -4.88
CA VAL A 45 -1.51 -14.86 -5.26
C VAL A 45 -0.65 -14.82 -3.99
N VAL A 46 0.49 -15.50 -4.02
CA VAL A 46 1.43 -15.56 -2.91
C VAL A 46 2.65 -14.70 -3.24
N HIS A 47 2.81 -13.60 -2.51
CA HIS A 47 3.95 -12.69 -2.61
C HIS A 47 5.00 -13.08 -1.57
N VAL A 48 6.05 -13.78 -1.99
CA VAL A 48 7.19 -14.12 -1.16
C VAL A 48 8.15 -12.94 -1.10
N MET A 49 8.07 -12.19 -0.01
CA MET A 49 8.93 -11.04 0.27
C MET A 49 10.25 -11.56 0.88
N HIS A 50 11.21 -11.93 0.03
CA HIS A 50 12.45 -12.58 0.48
C HIS A 50 13.57 -11.58 0.78
N THR A 51 14.63 -12.07 1.43
CA THR A 51 15.81 -11.30 1.84
C THR A 51 17.02 -11.45 0.89
N GLY A 52 16.79 -11.98 -0.31
CA GLY A 52 17.82 -12.19 -1.34
C GLY A 52 18.38 -13.63 -1.36
N ASP A 53 17.95 -14.46 -0.40
CA ASP A 53 18.34 -15.86 -0.30
C ASP A 53 17.73 -16.72 -1.40
N ALA A 54 18.37 -17.85 -1.71
CA ALA A 54 17.90 -18.80 -2.71
C ALA A 54 16.53 -19.41 -2.36
N VAL A 55 15.76 -19.78 -3.39
CA VAL A 55 14.50 -20.54 -3.24
C VAL A 55 14.74 -21.85 -2.49
N GLY A 56 13.85 -22.17 -1.56
CA GLY A 56 13.98 -23.28 -0.61
C GLY A 56 14.66 -22.89 0.71
N SER A 57 15.10 -21.65 0.88
CA SER A 57 15.57 -21.14 2.17
C SER A 57 14.40 -20.80 3.12
N ILE A 58 14.72 -20.57 4.39
CA ILE A 58 13.72 -20.30 5.43
C ILE A 58 12.83 -19.07 5.15
N TYR A 59 13.37 -18.06 4.46
CA TYR A 59 12.65 -16.83 4.09
C TYR A 59 12.33 -16.74 2.60
N ASN A 60 12.62 -17.79 1.83
CA ASN A 60 12.25 -17.91 0.43
C ASN A 60 11.74 -19.34 0.17
N PRO A 61 10.59 -19.74 0.76
CA PRO A 61 10.09 -21.12 0.71
C PRO A 61 9.93 -21.64 -0.71
N SER A 62 10.10 -22.95 -0.92
CA SER A 62 10.01 -23.54 -2.25
C SER A 62 8.57 -23.48 -2.79
N ASP A 63 8.41 -23.57 -4.12
CA ASP A 63 7.08 -23.70 -4.73
C ASP A 63 6.31 -24.89 -4.14
N ALA A 64 7.00 -26.00 -3.84
CA ALA A 64 6.40 -27.19 -3.23
C ALA A 64 5.87 -26.93 -1.80
N ASP A 65 6.56 -26.10 -1.00
CA ASP A 65 6.10 -25.74 0.35
C ASP A 65 4.83 -24.88 0.28
N ILE A 66 4.83 -23.90 -0.64
CA ILE A 66 3.69 -23.00 -0.86
C ILE A 66 2.50 -23.80 -1.40
N MET A 67 2.69 -24.61 -2.45
CA MET A 67 1.64 -25.48 -2.98
C MET A 67 1.12 -26.45 -1.93
N GLY A 68 2.00 -27.05 -1.12
CA GLY A 68 1.61 -27.93 -0.02
C GLY A 68 0.79 -27.22 1.07
N ALA A 69 1.07 -25.94 1.34
CA ALA A 69 0.27 -25.13 2.25
C ALA A 69 -1.12 -24.79 1.68
N ILE A 70 -1.21 -24.49 0.37
CA ILE A 70 -2.50 -24.28 -0.32
C ILE A 70 -3.31 -25.59 -0.39
N ASP A 71 -2.66 -26.73 -0.64
CA ASP A 71 -3.32 -28.04 -0.63
C ASP A 71 -3.85 -28.38 0.77
N TYR A 72 -3.07 -28.11 1.82
CA TYR A 72 -3.52 -28.27 3.19
C TYR A 72 -4.71 -27.35 3.51
N LEU A 73 -4.66 -26.08 3.08
CA LEU A 73 -5.77 -25.14 3.22
C LEU A 73 -7.05 -25.69 2.56
N ASN A 74 -6.95 -26.19 1.33
CA ASN A 74 -8.09 -26.79 0.62
C ASN A 74 -8.62 -28.04 1.33
N GLN A 75 -7.75 -28.91 1.85
CA GLN A 75 -8.18 -30.10 2.59
C GLN A 75 -8.87 -29.76 3.92
N VAL A 76 -8.41 -28.71 4.61
CA VAL A 76 -9.04 -28.20 5.83
C VAL A 76 -10.41 -27.61 5.53
N TYR A 77 -10.52 -26.74 4.52
CA TYR A 77 -11.79 -26.12 4.16
C TYR A 77 -12.79 -27.10 3.55
N ALA A 78 -12.32 -28.16 2.87
CA ALA A 78 -13.18 -29.24 2.40
C ALA A 78 -13.52 -30.28 3.49
N GLY A 79 -12.93 -30.21 4.68
CA GLY A 79 -13.13 -31.22 5.72
C GLY A 79 -12.53 -32.59 5.39
N THR A 80 -11.54 -32.66 4.50
CA THR A 80 -10.98 -33.92 3.97
C THR A 80 -9.59 -34.25 4.50
N TYR A 81 -8.94 -33.33 5.22
CA TYR A 81 -7.64 -33.61 5.84
C TYR A 81 -7.74 -34.78 6.85
N PRO A 82 -6.81 -35.75 6.86
CA PRO A 82 -6.85 -36.85 7.82
C PRO A 82 -6.84 -36.37 9.28
N GLY A 83 -7.82 -36.82 10.07
CA GLY A 83 -7.96 -36.45 11.48
C GLY A 83 -8.92 -35.29 11.75
N MET A 84 -9.57 -34.74 10.72
CA MET A 84 -10.66 -33.76 10.91
C MET A 84 -11.85 -34.39 11.66
N GLU A 85 -12.48 -33.61 12.54
CA GLU A 85 -13.55 -34.08 13.41
C GLU A 85 -14.90 -33.42 13.06
N ALA A 86 -16.00 -34.17 13.21
CA ALA A 86 -17.34 -33.58 13.16
C ALA A 86 -17.56 -32.67 14.38
N PRO A 87 -18.22 -31.50 14.28
CA PRO A 87 -18.53 -30.66 15.44
C PRO A 87 -19.56 -31.35 16.36
N VAL A 88 -19.59 -30.94 17.63
CA VAL A 88 -20.68 -31.28 18.56
C VAL A 88 -21.99 -30.76 17.98
N GLY A 89 -23.01 -31.62 17.96
CA GLY A 89 -24.30 -31.31 17.34
C GLY A 89 -24.35 -31.50 15.82
N GLY A 90 -23.21 -31.83 15.18
CA GLY A 90 -23.12 -32.20 13.76
C GLY A 90 -23.07 -33.72 13.53
N SER A 91 -23.53 -34.16 12.36
CA SER A 91 -23.51 -35.58 11.95
C SER A 91 -22.27 -35.99 11.13
N SER A 92 -21.48 -35.03 10.65
CA SER A 92 -20.31 -35.25 9.79
C SER A 92 -19.30 -34.11 9.93
N VAL A 93 -18.07 -34.32 9.42
CA VAL A 93 -17.10 -33.23 9.24
C VAL A 93 -17.71 -32.14 8.34
N VAL A 94 -17.42 -30.89 8.63
CA VAL A 94 -17.94 -29.73 7.91
C VAL A 94 -17.07 -29.46 6.67
N ASP A 95 -17.71 -29.45 5.51
CA ASP A 95 -17.17 -28.88 4.28
C ASP A 95 -17.63 -27.41 4.20
N MET A 96 -16.67 -26.48 4.23
CA MET A 96 -16.88 -25.04 4.15
C MET A 96 -17.25 -24.56 2.74
N GLU A 97 -17.12 -25.42 1.72
CA GLU A 97 -17.43 -25.18 0.31
C GLU A 97 -16.69 -23.98 -0.27
N LEU A 98 -15.41 -23.88 0.09
CA LEU A 98 -14.49 -22.85 -0.36
C LEU A 98 -13.19 -23.51 -0.82
N GLN A 99 -12.78 -23.19 -2.04
CA GLN A 99 -11.57 -23.71 -2.67
C GLN A 99 -10.66 -22.55 -3.05
N PHE A 100 -9.36 -22.73 -2.88
CA PHE A 100 -8.32 -21.76 -3.21
C PHE A 100 -7.46 -22.33 -4.32
N VAL A 101 -7.23 -21.53 -5.35
CA VAL A 101 -6.36 -21.89 -6.47
C VAL A 101 -5.33 -20.80 -6.66
N LEU A 102 -4.07 -21.17 -6.80
CA LEU A 102 -3.06 -20.23 -7.25
C LEU A 102 -3.50 -19.65 -8.60
N ALA A 103 -3.42 -18.33 -8.72
CA ALA A 103 -3.83 -17.60 -9.92
C ALA A 103 -3.12 -18.15 -11.17
N ARG A 104 -3.82 -18.12 -12.31
CA ARG A 104 -3.34 -18.65 -13.59
C ARG A 104 -2.96 -17.58 -14.60
N SER A 105 -3.41 -16.35 -14.36
CA SER A 105 -3.06 -15.18 -15.15
C SER A 105 -2.66 -14.03 -14.22
N THR A 106 -1.69 -13.23 -14.65
CA THR A 106 -1.31 -11.98 -13.99
C THR A 106 -2.38 -10.90 -14.25
N PRO A 107 -2.35 -9.75 -13.53
CA PRO A 107 -3.19 -8.60 -13.85
C PRO A 107 -3.00 -8.07 -15.29
N SER A 108 -1.79 -8.25 -15.83
CA SER A 108 -1.43 -7.92 -17.22
C SER A 108 -1.74 -9.05 -18.22
N CYS A 109 -2.44 -10.11 -17.80
CA CYS A 109 -2.88 -11.22 -18.64
C CYS A 109 -1.72 -12.05 -19.24
N GLY A 110 -0.60 -12.08 -18.52
CA GLY A 110 0.52 -13.01 -18.75
C GLY A 110 0.39 -14.29 -17.92
N TYR A 111 1.20 -15.29 -18.24
CA TYR A 111 1.29 -16.52 -17.45
C TYR A 111 1.75 -16.25 -16.02
N THR A 112 1.19 -16.99 -15.08
CA THR A 112 1.70 -17.07 -13.70
C THR A 112 1.38 -18.45 -13.12
N ASN A 113 2.21 -18.88 -12.17
CA ASN A 113 1.93 -20.00 -11.27
C ASN A 113 1.28 -19.54 -9.95
N GLY A 114 0.94 -18.25 -9.84
CA GLY A 114 0.35 -17.62 -8.64
C GLY A 114 1.34 -17.34 -7.51
N ILE A 115 2.64 -17.46 -7.74
CA ILE A 115 3.69 -17.19 -6.77
C ILE A 115 4.60 -16.08 -7.33
N GLU A 116 4.61 -14.93 -6.67
CA GLU A 116 5.59 -13.87 -6.92
C GLU A 116 6.70 -13.92 -5.88
N ARG A 117 7.94 -13.74 -6.32
CA ARG A 117 9.12 -13.67 -5.45
C ARG A 117 9.72 -12.29 -5.58
N VAL A 118 9.76 -11.58 -4.48
CA VAL A 118 10.05 -10.15 -4.45
C VAL A 118 11.18 -9.92 -3.47
N ASP A 119 12.30 -9.40 -3.98
CA ASP A 119 13.46 -9.07 -3.14
C ASP A 119 13.19 -7.80 -2.34
N ALA A 120 12.89 -7.97 -1.05
CA ALA A 120 12.67 -6.89 -0.12
C ALA A 120 13.92 -6.54 0.70
N SER A 121 15.08 -7.15 0.41
CA SER A 121 16.33 -6.91 1.14
C SER A 121 16.82 -5.46 1.09
N GLY A 122 16.49 -4.75 0.00
CA GLY A 122 16.80 -3.32 -0.17
C GLY A 122 15.92 -2.38 0.66
N ILE A 123 14.83 -2.85 1.28
CA ILE A 123 13.93 -2.00 2.07
C ILE A 123 14.53 -1.80 3.48
N PRO A 124 14.75 -0.55 3.94
CA PRO A 124 15.29 -0.29 5.27
C PRO A 124 14.53 -1.01 6.37
N ASN A 125 15.25 -1.60 7.34
CA ASN A 125 14.74 -2.39 8.47
C ASN A 125 14.06 -3.73 8.13
N TYR A 126 13.85 -4.09 6.86
CA TYR A 126 13.13 -5.32 6.52
C TYR A 126 13.85 -6.60 6.98
N ILE A 127 15.14 -6.73 6.71
CA ILE A 127 15.92 -7.93 7.09
C ILE A 127 15.89 -8.16 8.61
N ASP A 128 16.06 -7.09 9.39
CA ASP A 128 16.21 -7.20 10.85
C ASP A 128 14.86 -7.31 11.57
N LYS A 129 13.85 -6.58 11.10
CA LYS A 129 12.59 -6.36 11.82
C LYS A 129 11.35 -6.88 11.09
N GLY A 130 11.41 -7.05 9.77
CA GLY A 130 10.28 -7.45 8.94
C GLY A 130 9.16 -6.42 8.93
N VAL A 131 7.91 -6.89 8.91
CA VAL A 131 6.72 -6.02 8.92
C VAL A 131 6.40 -5.56 10.34
N ASN A 132 5.98 -4.30 10.50
CA ASN A 132 5.44 -3.81 11.76
C ASN A 132 3.93 -4.08 11.86
N ALA A 133 3.52 -4.87 12.84
CA ALA A 133 2.11 -5.18 13.08
C ALA A 133 1.59 -4.55 14.37
N ASN A 134 2.43 -4.48 15.40
CA ASN A 134 2.10 -3.87 16.70
C ASN A 134 3.23 -2.98 17.26
N ASN A 135 4.40 -2.95 16.60
CA ASN A 135 5.50 -2.05 16.96
C ASN A 135 5.73 -1.00 15.86
N SER A 136 6.70 -0.11 16.05
CA SER A 136 7.07 0.93 15.07
C SER A 136 8.44 0.69 14.42
N ASP A 137 9.14 -0.39 14.78
CA ASP A 137 10.55 -0.61 14.42
C ASP A 137 10.69 -1.32 13.06
N GLY A 138 9.68 -2.08 12.65
CA GLY A 138 9.64 -2.76 11.34
C GLY A 138 9.17 -1.86 10.20
N VAL A 139 9.11 -2.42 9.01
CA VAL A 139 8.61 -1.73 7.80
C VAL A 139 7.09 -1.56 7.91
N PRO A 140 6.55 -0.34 7.67
CA PRO A 140 5.12 -0.10 7.52
C PRO A 140 4.46 -1.16 6.64
N GLU A 141 3.41 -1.80 7.14
CA GLU A 141 2.66 -2.81 6.38
C GLU A 141 2.30 -2.34 4.97
N LEU A 142 1.77 -1.12 4.83
CA LEU A 142 1.36 -0.58 3.53
C LEU A 142 2.53 -0.48 2.56
N GLN A 143 3.75 -0.22 3.03
CA GLN A 143 4.92 -0.17 2.17
C GLN A 143 5.23 -1.57 1.61
N ILE A 144 5.20 -2.61 2.44
CA ILE A 144 5.42 -4.00 2.01
C ILE A 144 4.33 -4.45 1.04
N LYS A 145 3.06 -4.15 1.36
CA LYS A 145 1.95 -4.48 0.46
C LYS A 145 2.00 -3.70 -0.84
N ASN A 146 2.35 -2.41 -0.83
CA ASN A 146 2.48 -1.63 -2.07
C ASN A 146 3.70 -2.07 -2.91
N TYR A 147 4.70 -2.68 -2.28
CA TYR A 147 5.86 -3.21 -2.99
C TYR A 147 5.48 -4.39 -3.91
N ALA A 148 4.44 -5.14 -3.55
CA ALA A 148 3.86 -6.18 -4.39
C ALA A 148 2.37 -6.38 -4.06
N ARG A 149 1.46 -5.95 -4.94
CA ARG A 149 0.02 -6.17 -4.77
C ARG A 149 -0.65 -6.36 -6.11
N TRP A 150 -1.49 -7.38 -6.20
CA TRP A 150 -2.47 -7.48 -7.28
C TRP A 150 -3.81 -6.94 -6.82
N ASP A 151 -4.61 -6.45 -7.77
CA ASP A 151 -5.90 -5.85 -7.47
C ASP A 151 -6.75 -6.77 -6.58
N PRO A 152 -7.05 -6.36 -5.33
CA PRO A 152 -7.78 -7.18 -4.36
C PRO A 152 -9.23 -7.46 -4.79
N ALA A 153 -9.78 -6.73 -5.77
CA ALA A 153 -11.06 -7.08 -6.37
C ALA A 153 -10.99 -8.38 -7.20
N ASN A 154 -9.81 -8.69 -7.73
CA ASN A 154 -9.58 -9.84 -8.61
C ASN A 154 -8.76 -10.95 -7.95
N TYR A 155 -7.94 -10.66 -6.94
CA TYR A 155 -7.05 -11.66 -6.34
C TYR A 155 -7.04 -11.56 -4.82
N TYR A 156 -7.11 -12.69 -4.13
CA TYR A 156 -6.84 -12.70 -2.70
C TYR A 156 -5.33 -12.75 -2.47
N ASN A 157 -4.77 -11.66 -1.95
CA ASN A 157 -3.32 -11.49 -1.79
C ASN A 157 -2.82 -12.10 -0.47
N ILE A 158 -1.75 -12.88 -0.54
CA ILE A 158 -1.06 -13.48 0.61
C ILE A 158 0.40 -13.03 0.59
N TRP A 159 0.82 -12.24 1.56
CA TRP A 159 2.21 -11.84 1.73
C TRP A 159 2.92 -12.78 2.70
N VAL A 160 4.00 -13.39 2.21
CA VAL A 160 4.88 -14.26 2.99
C VAL A 160 6.13 -13.47 3.33
N VAL A 161 6.33 -13.17 4.61
CA VAL A 161 7.38 -12.26 5.08
C VAL A 161 8.38 -12.94 6.00
N ASN A 162 9.60 -12.43 6.06
CA ASN A 162 10.66 -13.01 6.90
C ASN A 162 10.33 -12.93 8.40
N LYS A 163 9.80 -11.79 8.86
CA LYS A 163 9.54 -11.46 10.26
C LYS A 163 8.29 -10.57 10.40
N ILE A 164 7.66 -10.66 11.57
CA ILE A 164 6.61 -9.75 12.04
C ILE A 164 7.04 -9.26 13.43
N ASP A 165 7.09 -7.94 13.62
CA ASP A 165 7.53 -7.29 14.85
C ASP A 165 8.91 -7.80 15.35
N GLY A 166 9.83 -8.10 14.42
CA GLY A 166 11.17 -8.62 14.70
C GLY A 166 11.25 -10.09 15.08
N LYS A 167 10.18 -10.88 14.90
CA LYS A 167 10.14 -12.32 15.17
C LYS A 167 9.88 -13.09 13.88
N ASP A 168 10.63 -14.18 13.68
CA ASP A 168 10.57 -15.05 12.50
C ASP A 168 9.72 -16.32 12.73
N GLY A 169 9.19 -16.52 13.94
CA GLY A 169 8.36 -17.68 14.29
C GLY A 169 9.14 -18.95 14.63
N THR A 170 10.45 -18.87 14.83
CA THR A 170 11.28 -20.02 15.21
C THR A 170 11.39 -20.25 16.72
N SER A 171 11.15 -19.22 17.53
CA SER A 171 11.23 -19.31 18.99
C SER A 171 10.39 -18.24 19.72
N GLY A 172 9.96 -18.55 20.94
CA GLY A 172 9.21 -17.64 21.80
C GLY A 172 7.74 -17.43 21.40
N GLN A 173 7.11 -16.40 21.96
CA GLN A 173 5.78 -15.92 21.54
C GLN A 173 5.95 -14.97 20.36
N PHE A 174 5.14 -15.13 19.32
CA PHE A 174 5.19 -14.34 18.10
C PHE A 174 3.82 -14.26 17.43
N THR A 175 3.66 -13.28 16.56
CA THR A 175 2.54 -13.19 15.62
C THR A 175 2.87 -14.03 14.40
N ALA A 176 2.13 -15.12 14.18
CA ALA A 176 2.37 -16.04 13.06
C ALA A 176 1.88 -15.48 11.71
N GLY A 177 0.81 -14.69 11.77
CA GLY A 177 0.19 -14.01 10.66
C GLY A 177 -0.96 -13.15 11.16
N TYR A 178 -1.57 -12.43 10.24
CA TYR A 178 -2.80 -11.67 10.45
C TYR A 178 -3.50 -11.42 9.12
N ALA A 179 -4.83 -11.33 9.15
CA ALA A 179 -5.64 -10.96 7.99
C ALA A 179 -6.67 -9.86 8.31
N TYR A 180 -7.18 -9.24 7.25
CA TYR A 180 -8.27 -8.28 7.33
C TYR A 180 -9.60 -8.90 6.92
N PHE A 181 -10.65 -8.50 7.62
CA PHE A 181 -12.02 -8.90 7.30
C PHE A 181 -12.48 -8.27 5.98
N ALA A 182 -13.45 -8.90 5.33
CA ALA A 182 -14.15 -8.28 4.21
C ALA A 182 -14.70 -6.90 4.60
N GLY A 183 -14.43 -5.89 3.77
CA GLY A 183 -14.77 -4.48 4.02
C GLY A 183 -13.63 -3.62 4.55
N ALA A 184 -12.43 -4.19 4.75
CA ALA A 184 -11.23 -3.39 4.97
C ALA A 184 -10.87 -2.56 3.72
N PRO A 185 -10.13 -1.44 3.90
CA PRO A 185 -9.60 -0.69 2.77
C PRO A 185 -8.85 -1.60 1.80
N ALA A 186 -9.06 -1.42 0.50
CA ALA A 186 -8.52 -2.30 -0.54
C ALA A 186 -6.98 -2.43 -0.47
N ASN A 187 -6.28 -1.36 -0.11
CA ASN A 187 -4.83 -1.36 0.07
C ASN A 187 -4.35 -2.19 1.28
N LEU A 188 -5.24 -2.54 2.22
CA LEU A 188 -4.94 -3.39 3.36
C LEU A 188 -5.51 -4.80 3.23
N ASP A 189 -6.44 -5.06 2.31
CA ASP A 189 -7.08 -6.36 2.19
C ASP A 189 -6.08 -7.49 1.87
N GLY A 190 -6.31 -8.67 2.45
CA GLY A 190 -5.47 -9.86 2.31
C GLY A 190 -4.81 -10.34 3.61
N THR A 191 -3.91 -11.32 3.48
CA THR A 191 -3.24 -12.00 4.59
C THR A 191 -1.74 -11.71 4.59
N VAL A 192 -1.15 -11.40 5.74
CA VAL A 192 0.30 -11.39 5.95
C VAL A 192 0.67 -12.52 6.88
N MET A 193 1.67 -13.34 6.54
CA MET A 193 2.12 -14.43 7.39
C MET A 193 3.63 -14.67 7.29
N LEU A 194 4.19 -15.28 8.33
CA LEU A 194 5.61 -15.64 8.37
C LEU A 194 5.95 -16.76 7.39
N ALA A 195 7.10 -16.63 6.71
CA ALA A 195 7.65 -17.66 5.83
C ALA A 195 7.82 -19.01 6.51
N THR A 196 8.20 -19.02 7.79
CA THR A 196 8.34 -20.26 8.60
C THR A 196 7.03 -21.02 8.82
N GLN A 197 5.89 -20.37 8.59
CA GLN A 197 4.55 -20.94 8.72
C GLN A 197 3.93 -21.31 7.38
N MET A 198 4.54 -20.93 6.25
CA MET A 198 4.09 -21.27 4.90
C MET A 198 4.53 -22.70 4.54
N ARG A 199 3.84 -23.69 5.13
CA ARG A 199 4.11 -25.12 4.93
C ARG A 199 2.84 -25.95 5.17
N SER A 200 2.77 -27.13 4.55
CA SER A 200 1.68 -28.09 4.77
C SER A 200 1.54 -28.46 6.26
N GLY A 201 0.30 -28.59 6.74
CA GLY A 201 -0.02 -28.91 8.13
C GLY A 201 0.02 -27.74 9.12
N ALA A 202 0.50 -26.55 8.73
CA ALA A 202 0.52 -25.38 9.60
C ALA A 202 -0.86 -24.70 9.69
N LYS A 203 -1.36 -24.48 10.90
CA LYS A 203 -2.65 -23.82 11.16
C LYS A 203 -2.76 -22.38 10.69
N THR A 204 -1.65 -21.64 10.63
CA THR A 204 -1.66 -20.19 10.41
C THR A 204 -2.47 -19.80 9.19
N LEU A 205 -2.22 -20.40 8.03
CA LEU A 205 -2.94 -20.04 6.81
C LEU A 205 -4.46 -20.34 6.90
N PRO A 206 -4.93 -21.55 7.28
CA PRO A 206 -6.35 -21.78 7.53
C PRO A 206 -6.99 -20.83 8.54
N HIS A 207 -6.27 -20.44 9.58
CA HIS A 207 -6.75 -19.49 10.60
C HIS A 207 -6.94 -18.08 10.02
N GLU A 208 -5.91 -17.55 9.35
CA GLU A 208 -5.98 -16.20 8.77
C GLU A 208 -7.01 -16.10 7.65
N ILE A 209 -7.16 -17.15 6.84
CA ILE A 209 -8.22 -17.24 5.84
C ILE A 209 -9.60 -17.24 6.51
N GLY A 210 -9.76 -17.81 7.71
CA GLY A 210 -11.00 -17.71 8.47
C GLY A 210 -11.39 -16.25 8.73
N HIS A 211 -10.42 -15.43 9.16
CA HIS A 211 -10.61 -13.98 9.32
C HIS A 211 -10.91 -13.27 8.01
N ALA A 212 -10.25 -13.65 6.92
CA ALA A 212 -10.50 -13.09 5.59
C ALA A 212 -11.97 -13.19 5.14
N PHE A 213 -12.66 -14.23 5.62
CA PHE A 213 -14.07 -14.52 5.37
C PHE A 213 -14.95 -14.37 6.63
N SER A 214 -14.59 -13.40 7.47
CA SER A 214 -15.42 -12.86 8.56
C SER A 214 -15.72 -13.82 9.72
N LEU A 215 -14.83 -14.79 9.97
CA LEU A 215 -14.81 -15.55 11.22
C LEU A 215 -13.99 -14.82 12.28
N TYR A 216 -14.56 -14.70 13.47
CA TYR A 216 -13.83 -14.21 14.64
C TYR A 216 -13.09 -15.36 15.32
N HIS A 217 -12.18 -15.00 16.23
CA HIS A 217 -11.67 -15.95 17.21
C HIS A 217 -12.84 -16.50 18.05
N VAL A 218 -12.81 -17.78 18.41
CA VAL A 218 -13.83 -18.39 19.29
C VAL A 218 -13.90 -17.75 20.69
N PHE A 219 -12.89 -16.97 21.07
CA PHE A 219 -12.81 -16.22 22.33
C PHE A 219 -13.03 -14.70 22.14
N GLU A 220 -13.57 -14.27 21.00
CA GLU A 220 -13.80 -12.85 20.69
C GLU A 220 -14.57 -12.15 21.82
N GLY A 221 -14.13 -10.95 22.19
CA GLY A 221 -14.64 -10.22 23.36
C GLY A 221 -13.93 -10.56 24.68
N SER A 222 -13.06 -11.58 24.73
CA SER A 222 -12.20 -11.88 25.88
C SER A 222 -10.74 -11.47 25.64
N GLN A 223 -10.09 -10.91 26.66
CA GLN A 223 -8.68 -10.48 26.60
C GLN A 223 -7.74 -11.33 27.47
N VAL A 224 -8.28 -12.09 28.43
CA VAL A 224 -7.52 -12.87 29.42
C VAL A 224 -8.31 -14.12 29.84
N SER A 225 -7.62 -15.10 30.41
CA SER A 225 -8.19 -16.40 30.80
C SER A 225 -9.27 -16.33 31.88
N THR A 226 -9.29 -15.24 32.66
CA THR A 226 -10.22 -15.04 33.78
C THR A 226 -11.45 -14.21 33.41
N ALA A 227 -11.58 -13.75 32.16
CA ALA A 227 -12.70 -12.92 31.72
C ALA A 227 -13.44 -13.58 30.55
N CYS A 228 -14.73 -13.84 30.72
CA CYS A 228 -15.57 -14.40 29.68
C CYS A 228 -16.13 -13.31 28.77
N PRO A 229 -16.29 -13.59 27.46
CA PRO A 229 -16.94 -12.63 26.57
C PRO A 229 -18.43 -12.52 26.90
N ALA A 230 -19.04 -11.38 26.53
CA ALA A 230 -20.49 -11.26 26.52
C ALA A 230 -21.07 -12.29 25.53
N ASN A 231 -22.19 -12.91 25.88
CA ASN A 231 -22.87 -13.89 25.04
C ASN A 231 -24.37 -13.98 25.38
N THR A 232 -25.04 -12.82 25.45
CA THR A 232 -26.49 -12.77 25.70
C THR A 232 -27.26 -13.22 24.45
N ASP A 233 -26.78 -12.82 23.28
CA ASP A 233 -27.23 -13.32 21.98
C ASP A 233 -26.01 -13.76 21.15
N CYS A 234 -25.86 -15.07 20.97
CA CYS A 234 -24.75 -15.67 20.23
C CYS A 234 -24.72 -15.30 18.73
N ALA A 235 -25.77 -14.69 18.17
CA ALA A 235 -25.77 -14.17 16.81
C ALA A 235 -25.12 -12.78 16.71
N THR A 236 -24.91 -12.08 17.83
CA THR A 236 -24.46 -10.68 17.86
C THR A 236 -23.25 -10.46 18.76
N ASP A 237 -23.17 -11.23 19.83
CA ASP A 237 -22.12 -11.22 20.84
C ASP A 237 -21.06 -12.30 20.54
N GLY A 238 -19.94 -12.24 21.27
CA GLY A 238 -18.84 -13.19 21.12
C GLY A 238 -18.28 -13.26 19.70
N ASP A 239 -18.08 -14.47 19.21
CA ASP A 239 -17.63 -14.76 17.84
C ASP A 239 -18.77 -14.76 16.81
N ARG A 240 -20.00 -14.51 17.27
CA ARG A 240 -21.24 -14.44 16.49
C ARG A 240 -21.61 -15.75 15.82
N VAL A 241 -21.28 -16.87 16.47
CA VAL A 241 -21.61 -18.23 16.04
C VAL A 241 -22.26 -18.99 17.19
N CYS A 242 -23.50 -19.45 16.99
CA CYS A 242 -24.27 -20.07 18.08
C CYS A 242 -23.91 -21.52 18.39
N ASP A 243 -23.14 -22.20 17.54
CA ASP A 243 -22.66 -23.56 17.80
C ASP A 243 -21.22 -23.61 18.34
N THR A 244 -20.64 -22.44 18.66
CA THR A 244 -19.39 -22.28 19.41
C THR A 244 -19.70 -21.67 20.77
N ASP A 245 -19.40 -22.41 21.85
CA ASP A 245 -19.63 -21.92 23.21
C ASP A 245 -18.74 -20.68 23.49
N PRO A 246 -19.20 -19.70 24.28
CA PRO A 246 -18.32 -18.61 24.70
C PRO A 246 -17.17 -19.18 25.54
N VAL A 247 -15.94 -18.77 25.23
CA VAL A 247 -14.73 -19.17 25.96
C VAL A 247 -13.83 -17.97 26.24
N SER A 248 -13.13 -18.00 27.37
CA SER A 248 -12.11 -16.98 27.66
C SER A 248 -10.86 -17.20 26.80
N LYS A 249 -10.16 -16.12 26.47
CA LYS A 249 -8.85 -16.17 25.80
C LYS A 249 -7.85 -16.84 26.72
N ASN A 250 -7.21 -17.93 26.30
CA ASN A 250 -6.29 -18.69 27.16
C ASN A 250 -4.92 -17.99 27.33
N SER A 251 -4.92 -16.81 27.94
CA SER A 251 -3.74 -15.99 28.17
C SER A 251 -3.65 -15.48 29.61
N ASN A 252 -2.42 -15.22 30.05
CA ASN A 252 -2.19 -14.51 31.31
C ASN A 252 -2.35 -12.98 31.14
N SER A 253 -2.25 -12.24 32.24
CA SER A 253 -2.36 -10.78 32.26
C SER A 253 -1.24 -10.05 31.50
N SER A 254 -0.11 -10.71 31.27
CA SER A 254 0.99 -10.19 30.45
C SER A 254 0.83 -10.51 28.94
N GLY A 255 -0.29 -11.12 28.55
CA GLY A 255 -0.60 -11.43 27.15
C GLY A 255 0.03 -12.71 26.61
N VAL A 256 0.74 -13.49 27.43
CA VAL A 256 1.33 -14.77 27.01
C VAL A 256 0.22 -15.80 26.82
N ILE A 257 0.16 -16.41 25.64
CA ILE A 257 -0.85 -17.41 25.29
C ILE A 257 -0.39 -18.79 25.76
N ASN A 258 -1.31 -19.52 26.40
CA ASN A 258 -1.20 -20.96 26.62
C ASN A 258 -1.96 -21.68 25.50
N PHE A 259 -1.22 -22.39 24.66
CA PHE A 259 -1.75 -23.10 23.50
C PHE A 259 -2.26 -24.52 23.83
N THR A 260 -2.20 -24.93 25.10
CA THR A 260 -2.72 -26.23 25.55
C THR A 260 -4.24 -26.23 25.47
N CYS A 261 -4.80 -27.33 24.99
CA CYS A 261 -6.24 -27.53 24.91
C CYS A 261 -6.81 -27.76 26.30
N ARG A 262 -7.86 -27.02 26.63
CA ARG A 262 -8.48 -27.08 27.95
C ARG A 262 -9.49 -28.24 28.00
N THR A 263 -9.57 -28.87 29.16
CA THR A 263 -10.51 -29.96 29.45
C THR A 263 -11.26 -29.66 30.75
N GLY A 264 -12.38 -30.34 31.00
CA GLY A 264 -13.18 -30.14 32.19
C GLY A 264 -14.19 -28.99 32.02
N VAL A 265 -14.47 -28.26 33.10
CA VAL A 265 -15.53 -27.24 33.12
C VAL A 265 -15.09 -25.96 32.42
N ASN A 266 -15.83 -25.52 31.42
CA ASN A 266 -15.75 -24.19 30.84
C ASN A 266 -16.32 -23.17 31.82
N SER A 267 -15.47 -22.29 32.35
CA SER A 267 -15.85 -21.26 33.33
C SER A 267 -16.87 -20.24 32.79
N CYS A 268 -17.02 -20.13 31.47
CA CYS A 268 -17.94 -19.19 30.84
C CYS A 268 -19.37 -19.73 30.67
N THR A 269 -19.55 -21.04 30.63
CA THR A 269 -20.88 -21.67 30.46
C THR A 269 -21.28 -22.55 31.64
N GLY A 270 -20.33 -22.95 32.50
CA GLY A 270 -20.54 -23.96 33.54
C GLY A 270 -20.65 -25.40 33.00
N GLY A 271 -20.69 -25.58 31.68
CA GLY A 271 -20.64 -26.88 30.99
C GLY A 271 -19.21 -27.38 30.80
N ALA A 272 -19.04 -28.49 30.07
CA ALA A 272 -17.70 -28.96 29.69
C ALA A 272 -17.14 -28.17 28.51
N TYR A 273 -15.82 -28.00 28.43
CA TYR A 273 -15.16 -27.56 27.20
C TYR A 273 -15.49 -28.52 26.04
N THR A 274 -15.85 -27.96 24.89
CA THR A 274 -16.23 -28.72 23.69
C THR A 274 -15.18 -28.58 22.60
N LYS A 275 -15.10 -29.58 21.71
CA LYS A 275 -14.25 -29.50 20.52
C LYS A 275 -14.63 -28.34 19.58
N ASN A 276 -15.89 -27.87 19.62
CA ASN A 276 -16.33 -26.73 18.82
C ASN A 276 -15.54 -25.45 19.11
N THR A 277 -14.92 -25.35 20.29
CA THR A 277 -14.09 -24.22 20.70
C THR A 277 -12.61 -24.60 20.81
N GLU A 278 -12.29 -25.66 21.57
CA GLU A 278 -10.90 -26.00 21.86
C GLU A 278 -10.18 -26.68 20.69
N HIS A 279 -10.89 -27.34 19.78
CA HIS A 279 -10.32 -27.94 18.57
C HIS A 279 -10.62 -27.09 17.32
N ASN A 280 -11.11 -25.86 17.49
CA ASN A 280 -11.49 -25.01 16.38
C ASN A 280 -10.26 -24.37 15.73
N PHE A 281 -10.24 -24.30 14.39
CA PHE A 281 -9.19 -23.57 13.67
C PHE A 281 -9.12 -22.09 14.08
N MET A 282 -10.23 -21.47 14.50
CA MET A 282 -10.29 -20.09 14.99
C MET A 282 -9.93 -19.92 16.48
N GLY A 283 -9.58 -21.00 17.19
CA GLY A 283 -8.94 -20.93 18.50
C GLY A 283 -7.44 -20.66 18.38
N TYR A 284 -6.72 -20.52 19.50
CA TYR A 284 -5.24 -20.48 19.51
C TYR A 284 -4.60 -21.81 19.93
N THR A 285 -5.38 -22.78 20.39
CA THR A 285 -4.92 -24.10 20.81
C THR A 285 -4.18 -24.91 19.73
N TYR A 286 -3.40 -25.91 20.14
CA TYR A 286 -2.66 -26.81 19.25
C TYR A 286 -3.44 -28.04 18.75
N CYS A 287 -4.63 -28.35 19.28
CA CYS A 287 -5.43 -29.52 18.88
C CYS A 287 -6.52 -29.18 17.84
N TYR A 288 -6.26 -28.26 16.94
CA TYR A 288 -7.22 -27.84 15.92
C TYR A 288 -7.53 -28.99 14.94
N THR A 289 -8.81 -29.24 14.69
CA THR A 289 -9.31 -30.34 13.83
C THR A 289 -10.62 -30.02 13.12
N LEU A 290 -11.24 -28.84 13.33
CA LEU A 290 -12.56 -28.56 12.76
C LEU A 290 -12.90 -27.07 12.59
N PHE A 291 -13.86 -26.83 11.69
CA PHE A 291 -14.79 -25.70 11.70
C PHE A 291 -16.21 -26.20 12.03
N THR A 292 -17.12 -25.30 12.41
CA THR A 292 -18.51 -25.63 12.74
C THR A 292 -19.50 -25.28 11.61
N ASN A 293 -20.74 -25.77 11.71
CA ASN A 293 -21.78 -25.45 10.71
C ASN A 293 -22.18 -23.98 10.76
N GLY A 294 -22.16 -23.36 11.95
CA GLY A 294 -22.39 -21.93 12.12
C GLY A 294 -21.27 -21.09 11.48
N GLN A 295 -20.01 -21.52 11.60
CA GLN A 295 -18.88 -20.89 10.90
C GLN A 295 -19.03 -21.02 9.37
N LYS A 296 -19.42 -22.19 8.85
CA LYS A 296 -19.73 -22.37 7.43
C LYS A 296 -20.76 -21.34 6.95
N ALA A 297 -21.88 -21.20 7.67
CA ALA A 297 -22.94 -20.27 7.28
C ALA A 297 -22.45 -18.81 7.23
N ARG A 298 -21.55 -18.42 8.15
CA ARG A 298 -20.91 -17.09 8.12
C ARG A 298 -20.00 -16.91 6.91
N VAL A 299 -19.13 -17.87 6.61
CA VAL A 299 -18.24 -17.80 5.44
C VAL A 299 -19.05 -17.69 4.16
N GLN A 300 -20.08 -18.52 3.99
CA GLN A 300 -20.97 -18.49 2.83
C GLN A 300 -21.68 -17.14 2.67
N ALA A 301 -22.11 -16.51 3.77
CA ALA A 301 -22.68 -15.16 3.74
C ALA A 301 -21.62 -14.08 3.45
N ALA A 302 -20.42 -14.21 3.99
CA ALA A 302 -19.33 -13.26 3.76
C ALA A 302 -18.88 -13.25 2.29
N MET A 303 -18.99 -14.38 1.59
CA MET A 303 -18.69 -14.49 0.16
C MET A 303 -19.59 -13.62 -0.72
N THR A 304 -20.79 -13.27 -0.26
CA THR A 304 -21.73 -12.43 -1.03
C THR A 304 -21.55 -10.93 -0.75
N LEU A 305 -20.64 -10.57 0.15
CA LEU A 305 -20.28 -9.17 0.38
C LEU A 305 -19.54 -8.60 -0.84
N PRO A 306 -19.69 -7.29 -1.17
CA PRO A 306 -19.06 -6.69 -2.34
C PRO A 306 -17.54 -6.93 -2.42
N GLY A 307 -16.83 -6.89 -1.29
CA GLY A 307 -15.38 -7.11 -1.23
C GLY A 307 -14.92 -8.57 -1.39
N ARG A 308 -15.82 -9.53 -1.56
CA ARG A 308 -15.51 -10.96 -1.81
C ARG A 308 -16.22 -11.52 -3.03
N ALA A 309 -17.40 -11.02 -3.35
CA ALA A 309 -18.19 -11.45 -4.50
C ALA A 309 -17.44 -11.25 -5.83
N SER A 310 -16.60 -10.23 -5.95
CA SER A 310 -15.79 -9.97 -7.16
C SER A 310 -14.78 -11.08 -7.45
N LEU A 311 -14.25 -11.74 -6.42
CA LEU A 311 -13.28 -12.84 -6.56
C LEU A 311 -13.88 -14.06 -7.29
N LEU A 312 -15.20 -14.22 -7.25
CA LEU A 312 -15.91 -15.33 -7.89
C LEU A 312 -15.96 -15.23 -9.41
N ALA A 313 -15.81 -14.02 -9.95
CA ALA A 313 -15.78 -13.73 -11.39
C ALA A 313 -14.38 -13.30 -11.85
N SER A 314 -13.37 -13.55 -11.02
CA SER A 314 -12.02 -13.06 -11.28
C SER A 314 -11.41 -13.67 -12.54
N PRO A 315 -10.74 -12.85 -13.38
CA PRO A 315 -9.98 -13.35 -14.52
C PRO A 315 -8.82 -14.26 -14.10
N GLY A 316 -8.32 -14.15 -12.86
CA GLY A 316 -7.21 -14.94 -12.32
C GLY A 316 -7.49 -16.44 -12.22
N LEU A 317 -8.77 -16.85 -12.27
CA LEU A 317 -9.18 -18.25 -12.29
C LEU A 317 -8.99 -18.92 -13.66
N THR A 318 -8.88 -18.11 -14.72
CA THR A 318 -8.78 -18.58 -16.10
C THR A 318 -7.47 -18.14 -16.74
N SER A 319 -6.96 -18.96 -17.65
CA SER A 319 -5.89 -18.48 -18.51
C SER A 319 -6.43 -17.48 -19.53
N CYS A 320 -5.56 -16.58 -19.95
CA CYS A 320 -5.84 -15.57 -20.95
C CYS A 320 -5.78 -16.08 -22.39
N GLY A 321 -5.39 -17.33 -22.64
CA GLY A 321 -4.95 -17.74 -23.97
C GLY A 321 -3.56 -17.20 -24.28
N PRO A 322 -3.03 -17.44 -25.51
CA PRO A 322 -1.71 -17.01 -25.93
C PRO A 322 -1.67 -15.51 -26.28
N VAL A 323 -2.03 -14.67 -25.31
CA VAL A 323 -2.09 -13.21 -25.43
C VAL A 323 -0.79 -12.61 -24.91
N ILE A 324 -0.11 -11.81 -25.72
CA ILE A 324 1.17 -11.17 -25.37
C ILE A 324 0.93 -9.74 -24.89
N ASN A 325 1.49 -9.38 -23.73
CA ASN A 325 1.46 -8.02 -23.15
C ASN A 325 2.82 -7.68 -22.52
N PHE A 326 3.10 -6.39 -22.33
CA PHE A 326 4.17 -5.97 -21.43
C PHE A 326 3.82 -6.35 -19.98
N ASN A 327 4.82 -6.76 -19.21
CA ASN A 327 4.64 -7.11 -17.80
C ASN A 327 4.11 -5.93 -16.97
N VAL A 328 4.49 -4.71 -17.34
CA VAL A 328 4.02 -3.43 -16.76
C VAL A 328 3.60 -2.47 -17.86
N ALA A 329 2.67 -1.56 -17.57
CA ALA A 329 2.20 -0.54 -18.52
C ALA A 329 3.08 0.71 -18.51
N SER A 330 3.66 1.05 -17.35
CA SER A 330 4.50 2.23 -17.17
C SER A 330 5.48 2.04 -16.02
N ALA A 331 6.61 2.75 -16.09
CA ALA A 331 7.58 2.85 -15.01
C ALA A 331 8.30 4.21 -15.05
N ILE A 332 8.81 4.65 -13.91
CA ILE A 332 9.73 5.78 -13.82
C ILE A 332 11.15 5.20 -13.76
N VAL A 333 12.04 5.73 -14.58
CA VAL A 333 13.47 5.48 -14.58
C VAL A 333 14.17 6.81 -14.35
N THR A 334 15.34 6.78 -13.72
CA THR A 334 16.07 7.99 -13.35
C THR A 334 17.44 7.89 -13.95
N GLU A 335 17.89 8.98 -14.57
CA GLU A 335 19.27 9.13 -14.99
C GLU A 335 20.16 8.93 -13.77
N SER A 336 20.93 7.85 -13.82
CA SER A 336 21.82 7.45 -12.75
C SER A 336 22.77 6.43 -13.33
N SER A 337 23.94 6.33 -12.73
CA SER A 337 24.97 5.44 -13.23
C SER A 337 25.45 4.42 -12.22
N ASN A 338 25.59 3.18 -12.70
CA ASN A 338 26.35 2.13 -12.04
C ASN A 338 27.39 1.49 -12.98
N ALA A 339 27.41 1.90 -14.25
CA ALA A 339 28.32 1.45 -15.28
C ALA A 339 28.60 2.58 -16.30
N GLN A 340 29.61 2.39 -17.13
CA GLN A 340 30.04 3.34 -18.15
C GLN A 340 30.52 2.59 -19.40
N VAL A 341 30.22 3.14 -20.57
CA VAL A 341 30.75 2.70 -21.86
C VAL A 341 31.34 3.91 -22.57
N ASP A 342 32.61 3.84 -22.92
CA ASP A 342 33.40 4.99 -23.37
C ASP A 342 33.30 6.17 -22.39
N CYS A 343 32.70 7.29 -22.78
CA CYS A 343 32.45 8.45 -21.92
C CYS A 343 31.00 8.55 -21.43
N ARG A 344 30.13 7.58 -21.74
CA ARG A 344 28.70 7.62 -21.41
C ARG A 344 28.42 6.77 -20.20
N LYS A 345 27.98 7.40 -19.11
CA LYS A 345 27.49 6.66 -17.95
C LYS A 345 26.07 6.19 -18.22
N TYR A 346 25.66 5.10 -17.56
CA TYR A 346 24.33 4.53 -17.77
C TYR A 346 23.88 3.63 -16.62
N LYS A 347 22.59 3.29 -16.67
CA LYS A 347 21.97 2.21 -15.91
C LYS A 347 21.03 1.39 -16.79
N ASP A 348 21.12 0.08 -16.61
CA ASP A 348 20.31 -0.88 -17.34
C ASP A 348 19.06 -1.26 -16.54
N TYR A 349 17.90 -1.20 -17.21
CA TYR A 349 16.59 -1.59 -16.69
C TYR A 349 16.06 -2.78 -17.50
N THR A 350 15.52 -3.79 -16.83
CA THR A 350 15.00 -5.00 -17.50
C THR A 350 13.48 -5.04 -17.41
N TYR A 351 12.84 -5.27 -18.56
CA TYR A 351 11.39 -5.44 -18.70
C TYR A 351 11.11 -6.70 -19.51
N SER A 352 9.86 -7.16 -19.54
CA SER A 352 9.50 -8.35 -20.31
C SER A 352 8.18 -8.22 -21.06
N LEU A 353 8.12 -8.92 -22.20
CA LEU A 353 6.85 -9.37 -22.74
C LEU A 353 6.49 -10.71 -22.07
N THR A 354 5.23 -10.84 -21.69
CA THR A 354 4.65 -12.05 -21.11
C THR A 354 3.60 -12.60 -22.06
N ILE A 355 3.34 -13.91 -21.99
CA ILE A 355 2.26 -14.57 -22.73
C ILE A 355 1.43 -15.41 -21.77
N GLY A 356 0.09 -15.37 -21.88
CA GLY A 356 -0.82 -16.12 -21.00
C GLY A 356 -0.66 -17.64 -21.11
N ASP A 357 -0.92 -18.18 -22.30
CA ASP A 357 -0.70 -19.59 -22.65
C ASP A 357 0.42 -19.76 -23.67
N ALA A 358 0.98 -20.97 -23.71
CA ALA A 358 1.91 -21.35 -24.74
C ALA A 358 1.25 -21.27 -26.13
N PRO A 359 1.88 -20.63 -27.13
CA PRO A 359 1.28 -20.49 -28.43
C PRO A 359 1.43 -21.79 -29.24
N SER A 360 0.49 -22.05 -30.14
CA SER A 360 0.48 -23.23 -31.04
C SER A 360 1.59 -23.21 -32.10
N ALA A 361 2.11 -22.03 -32.43
CA ALA A 361 3.26 -21.82 -33.31
C ALA A 361 4.14 -20.69 -32.75
N SER A 362 5.40 -20.61 -33.20
CA SER A 362 6.28 -19.53 -32.77
C SER A 362 5.73 -18.16 -33.18
N ALA A 363 5.84 -17.20 -32.27
CA ALA A 363 5.38 -15.83 -32.45
C ALA A 363 6.51 -14.85 -32.16
N ASP A 364 6.83 -14.01 -33.15
CA ASP A 364 7.89 -13.01 -33.08
C ASP A 364 7.28 -11.64 -32.78
N ALA A 365 7.57 -11.12 -31.59
CA ALA A 365 7.21 -9.76 -31.19
C ALA A 365 8.35 -8.80 -31.55
N THR A 366 8.14 -7.93 -32.54
CA THR A 366 9.15 -6.93 -32.96
C THR A 366 8.88 -5.61 -32.26
N LEU A 367 9.83 -5.16 -31.43
CA LEU A 367 9.74 -3.91 -30.69
C LEU A 367 9.89 -2.70 -31.63
N SER A 368 9.11 -1.66 -31.36
CA SER A 368 9.20 -0.34 -31.98
C SER A 368 9.14 0.76 -30.93
N TYR A 369 9.80 1.89 -31.18
CA TYR A 369 10.04 2.92 -30.18
C TYR A 369 9.54 4.28 -30.65
N SER A 370 8.99 5.06 -29.73
CA SER A 370 8.52 6.44 -29.92
C SER A 370 8.58 7.17 -28.58
N GLY A 371 8.07 8.39 -28.49
CA GLY A 371 8.12 9.19 -27.27
C GLY A 371 8.86 10.51 -27.50
N THR A 372 9.22 11.19 -26.43
CA THR A 372 10.02 12.42 -26.50
C THR A 372 11.52 12.14 -26.45
N ALA A 373 11.93 11.04 -25.81
CA ALA A 373 13.32 10.63 -25.73
C ALA A 373 13.84 10.12 -27.09
N THR A 374 15.09 10.47 -27.37
CA THR A 374 15.87 10.19 -28.56
C THR A 374 16.75 8.96 -28.36
N ARG A 375 16.43 7.88 -29.09
CA ARG A 375 17.26 6.66 -29.07
C ARG A 375 18.67 6.93 -29.59
N GLY A 376 19.67 6.38 -28.90
CA GLY A 376 21.09 6.59 -29.15
C GLY A 376 21.65 7.83 -28.46
N LEU A 377 20.79 8.76 -28.04
CA LEU A 377 21.12 9.83 -27.11
C LEU A 377 20.67 9.39 -25.70
N ASP A 378 19.40 9.44 -25.36
CA ASP A 378 18.96 9.30 -23.97
C ASP A 378 18.85 7.83 -23.55
N TYR A 379 18.65 6.94 -24.52
CA TYR A 379 18.56 5.50 -24.26
C TYR A 379 18.97 4.60 -25.42
N GLU A 380 19.26 3.35 -25.09
CA GLU A 380 19.36 2.24 -26.04
C GLU A 380 18.54 1.03 -25.58
N VAL A 381 18.18 0.14 -26.51
CA VAL A 381 17.40 -1.07 -26.20
C VAL A 381 17.99 -2.28 -26.88
N THR A 382 18.05 -3.40 -26.16
CA THR A 382 18.45 -4.70 -26.70
C THR A 382 17.54 -5.83 -26.22
N THR A 383 17.24 -6.77 -27.11
CA THR A 383 16.50 -8.01 -26.82
C THR A 383 17.40 -9.24 -26.71
N ASN A 384 18.69 -9.10 -27.04
CA ASN A 384 19.68 -10.18 -27.03
C ASN A 384 20.84 -9.94 -26.05
N GLY A 385 20.79 -8.85 -25.28
CA GLY A 385 21.83 -8.46 -24.32
C GLY A 385 23.09 -7.87 -24.94
N ASP A 386 23.11 -7.69 -26.26
CA ASP A 386 24.23 -7.09 -26.99
C ASP A 386 23.83 -5.67 -27.46
N PHE A 387 24.50 -4.65 -26.94
CA PHE A 387 24.27 -3.25 -27.34
C PHE A 387 25.10 -2.83 -28.57
N SER A 388 26.08 -3.64 -29.00
CA SER A 388 26.86 -3.38 -30.22
C SER A 388 26.13 -3.84 -31.49
N SER A 389 25.28 -4.86 -31.36
CA SER A 389 24.37 -5.35 -32.40
C SER A 389 22.99 -5.64 -31.79
N PRO A 390 22.25 -4.59 -31.39
CA PRO A 390 21.01 -4.73 -30.64
C PRO A 390 19.93 -5.45 -31.44
N GLY A 391 19.45 -6.57 -30.91
CA GLY A 391 18.24 -7.21 -31.41
C GLY A 391 17.00 -6.40 -31.04
N ASN A 392 15.93 -6.50 -31.84
CA ASN A 392 14.63 -5.89 -31.56
C ASN A 392 13.45 -6.89 -31.64
N VAL A 393 13.72 -8.20 -31.65
CA VAL A 393 12.70 -9.24 -31.76
C VAL A 393 12.76 -10.17 -30.56
N LEU A 394 11.61 -10.37 -29.93
CA LEU A 394 11.41 -11.35 -28.86
C LEU A 394 10.55 -12.50 -29.39
N THR A 395 11.14 -13.70 -29.45
CA THR A 395 10.45 -14.90 -29.97
C THR A 395 9.86 -15.72 -28.83
N PHE A 396 8.54 -15.91 -28.86
CA PHE A 396 7.83 -16.92 -28.08
C PHE A 396 7.77 -18.21 -28.89
N ALA A 397 8.51 -19.23 -28.47
CA ALA A 397 8.52 -20.52 -29.14
C ALA A 397 7.18 -21.26 -28.96
N ALA A 398 6.78 -22.03 -29.98
CA ALA A 398 5.62 -22.91 -29.88
C ALA A 398 5.70 -23.82 -28.63
N GLY A 399 4.61 -23.93 -27.88
CA GLY A 399 4.54 -24.77 -26.67
C GLY A 399 5.23 -24.17 -25.43
N SER A 400 5.72 -22.93 -25.47
CA SER A 400 6.38 -22.25 -24.35
C SER A 400 5.67 -20.96 -23.95
N ASN A 401 5.46 -20.76 -22.66
CA ASN A 401 4.90 -19.54 -22.06
C ASN A 401 5.91 -18.74 -21.23
N SER A 402 7.20 -19.07 -21.30
CA SER A 402 8.24 -18.32 -20.61
C SER A 402 8.26 -16.85 -21.06
N PRO A 403 8.29 -15.88 -20.12
CA PRO A 403 8.48 -14.47 -20.43
C PRO A 403 9.73 -14.22 -21.27
N LYS A 404 9.73 -13.12 -22.03
CA LYS A 404 10.83 -12.70 -22.88
C LYS A 404 11.31 -11.33 -22.46
N GLU A 405 12.50 -11.30 -21.87
CA GLU A 405 13.11 -10.08 -21.33
C GLU A 405 13.82 -9.27 -22.41
N PHE A 406 13.87 -7.96 -22.20
CA PHE A 406 14.69 -7.02 -22.94
C PHE A 406 15.24 -5.97 -21.99
N THR A 407 16.37 -5.38 -22.36
CA THR A 407 17.07 -4.39 -21.53
C THR A 407 16.97 -3.02 -22.19
N VAL A 408 16.55 -2.03 -21.41
CA VAL A 408 16.59 -0.61 -21.73
C VAL A 408 17.76 0.00 -20.96
N ARG A 409 18.76 0.49 -21.69
CA ARG A 409 19.85 1.28 -21.14
C ARG A 409 19.45 2.74 -21.17
N VAL A 410 19.38 3.37 -20.02
CA VAL A 410 19.18 4.82 -19.90
C VAL A 410 20.56 5.42 -19.63
N PHE A 411 20.94 6.40 -20.45
CA PHE A 411 22.20 7.10 -20.24
C PHE A 411 22.05 8.11 -19.10
N ASP A 412 23.16 8.41 -18.45
CA ASP A 412 23.29 9.39 -17.38
C ASP A 412 24.29 10.39 -17.92
N ASP A 413 23.79 11.51 -18.45
CA ASP A 413 24.65 12.56 -19.00
C ASP A 413 24.81 13.73 -18.01
N ALA A 414 24.93 14.96 -18.49
CA ALA A 414 25.04 16.15 -17.64
C ALA A 414 24.08 17.25 -18.10
N ASN A 415 23.25 16.94 -19.10
CA ASN A 415 22.38 17.86 -19.78
C ASN A 415 21.15 18.06 -18.93
N VAL A 416 20.84 19.31 -18.62
CA VAL A 416 19.64 19.60 -17.84
C VAL A 416 18.43 19.67 -18.76
N GLU A 417 17.48 18.76 -18.57
CA GLU A 417 16.34 18.59 -19.45
C GLU A 417 15.04 18.24 -18.70
N PRO A 418 13.86 18.55 -19.29
CA PRO A 418 12.59 18.13 -18.70
C PRO A 418 12.43 16.61 -18.78
N SER A 419 11.66 16.02 -17.85
CA SER A 419 11.36 14.58 -17.89
C SER A 419 10.87 14.15 -19.28
N GLU A 420 11.48 13.10 -19.80
CA GLU A 420 11.21 12.57 -21.12
C GLU A 420 10.45 11.25 -21.08
N THR A 421 10.03 10.76 -22.25
CA THR A 421 9.30 9.51 -22.38
C THR A 421 9.87 8.60 -23.44
N ILE A 422 9.98 7.31 -23.11
CA ILE A 422 10.14 6.21 -24.06
C ILE A 422 8.82 5.44 -24.12
N ILE A 423 8.17 5.44 -25.28
CA ILE A 423 6.99 4.62 -25.55
C ILE A 423 7.42 3.43 -26.40
N ILE A 424 7.48 2.27 -25.77
CA ILE A 424 7.81 0.98 -26.40
C ILE A 424 6.51 0.28 -26.80
N ASN A 425 6.44 -0.10 -28.06
CA ASN A 425 5.34 -0.83 -28.66
C ASN A 425 5.90 -2.10 -29.33
N PHE A 426 5.03 -2.98 -29.81
CA PHE A 426 5.44 -4.12 -30.61
C PHE A 426 4.41 -4.50 -31.67
N THR A 427 4.88 -5.08 -32.77
CA THR A 427 4.07 -5.82 -33.73
C THR A 427 4.28 -7.30 -33.55
N LEU A 428 3.29 -8.11 -33.95
CA LEU A 428 3.33 -9.56 -33.81
C LEU A 428 3.31 -10.22 -35.18
N ASN A 429 4.28 -11.09 -35.44
CA ASN A 429 4.27 -12.01 -36.58
C ASN A 429 4.14 -13.44 -36.06
N THR A 430 3.09 -14.15 -36.47
CA THR A 430 2.84 -15.53 -36.03
C THR A 430 2.06 -16.30 -37.09
N GLY A 431 2.34 -17.60 -37.19
CA GLY A 431 1.53 -18.54 -37.97
C GLY A 431 0.48 -19.30 -37.13
N GLY A 432 0.38 -18.98 -35.84
CA GLY A 432 -0.48 -19.67 -34.87
C GLY A 432 -1.55 -18.77 -34.26
N ASP A 433 -1.92 -19.10 -33.03
CA ASP A 433 -3.00 -18.49 -32.25
C ASP A 433 -2.54 -17.34 -31.33
N ALA A 434 -1.25 -17.02 -31.29
CA ALA A 434 -0.75 -15.91 -30.48
C ALA A 434 -1.35 -14.58 -30.94
N VAL A 435 -1.78 -13.75 -30.00
CA VAL A 435 -2.34 -12.43 -30.30
C VAL A 435 -1.70 -11.35 -29.44
N LYS A 436 -1.62 -10.13 -29.98
CA LYS A 436 -1.24 -8.96 -29.20
C LYS A 436 -2.38 -8.59 -28.26
N GLY A 437 -2.08 -8.46 -26.97
CA GLY A 437 -3.05 -8.11 -25.94
C GLY A 437 -3.46 -6.64 -25.95
N THR A 438 -4.49 -6.35 -25.17
CA THR A 438 -5.08 -5.00 -25.04
C THR A 438 -4.93 -4.42 -23.64
N ILE A 439 -4.42 -5.18 -22.67
CA ILE A 439 -4.27 -4.72 -21.28
C ILE A 439 -3.05 -3.82 -21.17
N ASN A 440 -1.86 -4.35 -21.52
CA ASN A 440 -0.62 -3.59 -21.60
C ASN A 440 0.00 -3.74 -23.00
N PRO A 441 -0.62 -3.14 -24.04
CA PRO A 441 -0.14 -3.25 -25.42
C PRO A 441 1.13 -2.41 -25.69
N THR A 442 1.47 -1.51 -24.76
CA THR A 442 2.59 -0.57 -24.79
C THR A 442 3.19 -0.44 -23.40
N LEU A 443 4.49 -0.13 -23.33
CA LEU A 443 5.21 0.25 -22.13
C LEU A 443 5.66 1.71 -22.26
N THR A 444 5.27 2.56 -21.31
CA THR A 444 5.72 3.96 -21.23
C THR A 444 6.69 4.15 -20.09
N LEU A 445 7.96 4.41 -20.40
CA LEU A 445 8.98 4.79 -19.43
C LEU A 445 9.06 6.31 -19.35
N HIS A 446 9.04 6.85 -18.13
CA HIS A 446 9.33 8.26 -17.85
C HIS A 446 10.78 8.34 -17.39
N ILE A 447 11.63 9.07 -18.12
CA ILE A 447 13.01 9.34 -17.73
C ILE A 447 13.00 10.63 -16.92
N ASP A 448 13.37 10.53 -15.64
CA ASP A 448 13.61 11.69 -14.79
C ASP A 448 15.10 12.04 -14.83
N ASP A 449 15.37 13.29 -15.19
CA ASP A 449 16.69 13.89 -15.16
C ASP A 449 17.16 14.06 -13.70
N HIS A 450 18.41 13.67 -13.43
CA HIS A 450 19.07 13.84 -12.14
C HIS A 450 19.92 15.11 -12.09
N ASP A 451 20.18 15.74 -13.22
CA ASP A 451 20.95 16.96 -13.31
C ASP A 451 20.08 18.20 -13.08
N ALA A 452 20.75 19.26 -12.63
CA ALA A 452 20.08 20.52 -12.34
C ALA A 452 20.92 21.68 -12.83
N ALA A 453 20.25 22.69 -13.40
CA ALA A 453 20.91 23.94 -13.76
C ALA A 453 21.35 24.68 -12.49
N PRO A 454 22.48 25.40 -12.52
CA PRO A 454 22.91 26.23 -11.41
C PRO A 454 21.84 27.28 -11.13
N VAL A 455 21.39 27.31 -9.89
CA VAL A 455 20.39 28.28 -9.46
C VAL A 455 21.09 29.55 -9.02
N SER A 456 20.55 30.70 -9.40
CA SER A 456 20.98 31.98 -8.83
C SER A 456 20.41 32.15 -7.43
N THR A 457 21.17 32.77 -6.52
CA THR A 457 20.61 33.16 -5.23
C THR A 457 19.41 34.08 -5.46
N SER A 458 18.25 33.68 -4.98
CA SER A 458 17.01 34.44 -5.16
C SER A 458 16.13 34.32 -3.92
N SER A 459 15.27 35.32 -3.72
CA SER A 459 14.25 35.33 -2.69
C SER A 459 12.96 35.86 -3.29
N GLY A 460 11.86 35.13 -3.13
CA GLY A 460 10.58 35.47 -3.75
C GLY A 460 9.39 35.01 -2.92
N VAL A 461 8.24 35.64 -3.16
CA VAL A 461 6.96 35.26 -2.56
C VAL A 461 6.02 34.79 -3.67
N TYR A 462 5.63 33.52 -3.63
CA TYR A 462 4.91 32.84 -4.71
C TYR A 462 3.51 32.45 -4.24
N GLN A 463 2.48 32.88 -4.97
CA GLN A 463 1.08 32.63 -4.61
C GLN A 463 0.55 31.39 -5.33
N VAL A 464 0.02 30.45 -4.55
CA VAL A 464 -0.60 29.22 -5.03
C VAL A 464 -2.11 29.32 -4.84
N GLY A 465 -2.84 29.04 -5.91
CA GLY A 465 -4.30 29.09 -5.93
C GLY A 465 -4.89 30.47 -6.17
N GLN A 466 -6.11 30.49 -6.72
CA GLN A 466 -6.91 31.70 -6.96
C GLN A 466 -8.20 31.61 -6.16
N TYR A 467 -8.56 32.71 -5.50
CA TYR A 467 -9.75 32.76 -4.63
C TYR A 467 -11.03 32.34 -5.37
N VAL A 468 -11.77 31.39 -4.80
CA VAL A 468 -13.10 30.98 -5.29
C VAL A 468 -14.19 31.04 -4.22
N ALA A 469 -13.83 30.80 -2.96
CA ALA A 469 -14.76 30.75 -1.83
C ALA A 469 -14.06 31.02 -0.50
N ASN A 470 -14.82 31.00 0.60
CA ASN A 470 -14.29 31.09 1.96
C ASN A 470 -14.67 29.86 2.80
N VAL A 471 -13.80 29.49 3.72
CA VAL A 471 -14.05 28.54 4.80
C VAL A 471 -13.68 29.15 6.15
N SER A 472 -14.06 28.49 7.24
CA SER A 472 -13.88 28.99 8.61
C SER A 472 -12.52 28.63 9.23
N GLU A 473 -11.76 27.77 8.56
CA GLU A 473 -10.51 27.17 9.04
C GLU A 473 -9.32 27.61 8.17
N PRO A 474 -8.07 27.62 8.68
CA PRO A 474 -7.61 27.14 9.99
C PRO A 474 -7.94 28.04 11.18
N PHE A 475 -8.46 29.24 10.94
CA PHE A 475 -8.58 30.26 11.98
C PHE A 475 -9.97 30.25 12.64
N ASN A 476 -10.33 29.11 13.22
CA ASN A 476 -11.59 28.91 13.95
C ASN A 476 -11.38 28.85 15.47
N SER A 477 -11.28 30.01 16.13
CA SER A 477 -11.05 30.05 17.59
C SER A 477 -12.17 29.39 18.39
N GLY A 478 -13.38 29.29 17.83
CA GLY A 478 -14.54 28.63 18.45
C GLY A 478 -14.32 27.16 18.77
N ASN A 479 -13.41 26.49 18.06
CA ASN A 479 -13.09 25.07 18.29
C ASN A 479 -12.24 24.84 19.54
N GLN A 480 -11.68 25.90 20.13
CA GLN A 480 -10.74 25.89 21.27
C GLN A 480 -9.44 25.14 20.99
N LYS A 481 -9.49 23.92 20.46
CA LYS A 481 -8.33 23.20 19.92
C LYS A 481 -8.64 22.77 18.50
N GLU A 482 -7.66 22.81 17.63
CA GLU A 482 -7.78 22.23 16.30
C GLU A 482 -6.41 21.77 15.82
N ARG A 483 -6.40 20.69 15.04
CA ARG A 483 -5.28 20.24 14.24
C ARG A 483 -5.79 19.96 12.83
N GLY A 484 -5.06 20.37 11.81
CA GLY A 484 -5.44 20.09 10.42
C GLY A 484 -4.24 20.10 9.48
N GLN A 485 -4.45 19.58 8.28
CA GLN A 485 -3.45 19.48 7.22
C GLN A 485 -4.02 19.98 5.89
N PHE A 486 -3.16 20.64 5.12
CA PHE A 486 -3.40 21.05 3.74
C PHE A 486 -2.33 20.44 2.84
N LEU A 487 -2.68 20.00 1.63
CA LEU A 487 -1.71 19.50 0.65
C LEU A 487 -1.71 20.34 -0.62
N TYR A 488 -0.51 20.75 -1.03
CA TYR A 488 -0.24 21.46 -2.27
C TYR A 488 0.58 20.55 -3.18
N LYS A 489 0.07 20.26 -4.38
CA LYS A 489 0.77 19.39 -5.32
C LYS A 489 2.01 20.08 -5.85
N ALA A 490 3.07 19.32 -6.13
CA ALA A 490 4.29 19.85 -6.74
C ALA A 490 3.97 20.59 -8.04
N SER A 491 3.07 20.04 -8.87
CA SER A 491 2.60 20.69 -10.09
C SER A 491 1.93 22.06 -9.86
N GLU A 492 1.22 22.26 -8.74
CA GLU A 492 0.63 23.56 -8.39
C GLU A 492 1.70 24.56 -7.92
N LEU A 493 2.70 24.07 -7.19
CA LEU A 493 3.83 24.88 -6.71
C LEU A 493 4.70 25.34 -7.88
N SER A 494 5.06 24.43 -8.78
CA SER A 494 5.80 24.74 -10.00
C SER A 494 5.01 25.69 -10.91
N ALA A 495 3.69 25.50 -11.06
CA ALA A 495 2.83 26.41 -11.82
C ALA A 495 2.74 27.82 -11.21
N ALA A 496 2.89 27.93 -9.88
CA ALA A 496 3.01 29.22 -9.18
C ALA A 496 4.41 29.84 -9.28
N GLY A 497 5.39 29.14 -9.87
CA GLY A 497 6.76 29.59 -10.10
C GLY A 497 7.75 29.23 -8.99
N LEU A 498 7.37 28.38 -8.02
CA LEU A 498 8.32 27.86 -7.04
C LEU A 498 9.28 26.87 -7.71
N THR A 499 10.55 26.91 -7.32
CA THR A 499 11.57 25.92 -7.62
C THR A 499 12.01 25.21 -6.34
N SER A 500 12.86 24.19 -6.44
CA SER A 500 13.51 23.61 -5.26
C SER A 500 14.28 24.68 -4.48
N GLY A 501 14.33 24.54 -3.15
CA GLY A 501 14.99 25.52 -2.28
C GLY A 501 14.40 25.59 -0.88
N ALA A 502 14.88 26.56 -0.09
CA ALA A 502 14.52 26.72 1.30
C ALA A 502 13.26 27.59 1.41
N ILE A 503 12.12 26.99 1.73
CA ILE A 503 10.91 27.73 2.07
C ILE A 503 11.13 28.35 3.44
N SER A 504 11.14 29.68 3.51
CA SER A 504 11.46 30.44 4.73
C SER A 504 10.24 31.14 5.33
N SER A 505 9.11 31.16 4.63
CA SER A 505 7.86 31.63 5.20
C SER A 505 6.64 31.09 4.45
N MET A 506 5.47 31.17 5.09
CA MET A 506 4.20 31.02 4.40
C MET A 506 3.23 32.15 4.79
N GLN A 507 2.21 32.40 3.96
CA GLN A 507 1.13 33.33 4.26
C GLN A 507 -0.22 32.71 3.93
N LEU A 508 -1.21 32.94 4.80
CA LEU A 508 -2.61 32.58 4.55
C LEU A 508 -3.47 33.83 4.48
N TYR A 509 -4.44 33.84 3.56
CA TYR A 509 -5.29 35.01 3.33
C TYR A 509 -6.61 34.92 4.10
N VAL A 510 -6.80 35.84 5.04
CA VAL A 510 -8.06 36.03 5.77
C VAL A 510 -8.89 37.08 5.05
N ALA A 511 -9.91 36.64 4.31
CA ALA A 511 -10.82 37.52 3.58
C ALA A 511 -11.70 38.36 4.51
N THR A 512 -12.08 37.82 5.67
CA THR A 512 -12.82 38.58 6.69
C THR A 512 -12.44 38.12 8.08
N LYS A 513 -11.86 39.04 8.86
CA LYS A 513 -11.56 38.83 10.28
C LYS A 513 -12.86 38.85 11.08
N LYS A 514 -13.13 37.79 11.84
CA LYS A 514 -14.31 37.63 12.69
C LYS A 514 -13.95 37.18 14.11
N THR A 515 -12.81 36.51 14.27
CA THR A 515 -12.31 36.11 15.58
C THR A 515 -11.94 37.35 16.41
N SER A 516 -12.13 37.28 17.72
CA SER A 516 -11.67 38.34 18.66
C SER A 516 -10.68 37.82 19.71
N GLY A 517 -10.53 36.50 19.84
CA GLY A 517 -9.53 35.85 20.68
C GLY A 517 -8.26 35.46 19.92
N SER A 518 -7.22 35.06 20.67
CA SER A 518 -5.97 34.53 20.12
C SER A 518 -5.98 33.01 19.98
N PHE A 519 -5.18 32.50 19.04
CA PHE A 519 -4.84 31.07 18.94
C PHE A 519 -3.57 30.81 19.75
N ASN A 520 -3.69 30.16 20.91
CA ASN A 520 -2.49 29.93 21.73
C ASN A 520 -1.76 28.66 21.28
N ASN A 521 -0.44 28.63 21.50
CA ASN A 521 0.45 27.56 21.04
C ASN A 521 0.30 27.22 19.54
N PHE A 522 0.01 28.24 18.72
CA PHE A 522 -0.20 28.04 17.29
C PHE A 522 1.11 27.55 16.67
N THR A 523 1.06 26.39 16.04
CA THR A 523 2.23 25.70 15.50
C THR A 523 1.96 25.30 14.05
N ILE A 524 2.96 25.49 13.19
CA ILE A 524 2.96 24.99 11.81
C ILE A 524 4.10 23.99 11.67
N ARG A 525 3.78 22.85 11.07
CA ARG A 525 4.76 21.87 10.60
C ARG A 525 4.62 21.69 9.10
N VAL A 526 5.72 21.43 8.42
CA VAL A 526 5.74 21.16 6.99
C VAL A 526 6.37 19.79 6.76
N GLY A 527 5.73 18.98 5.95
CA GLY A 527 6.15 17.64 5.56
C GLY A 527 5.85 17.38 4.09
N GLN A 528 5.97 16.13 3.66
CA GLN A 528 5.83 15.73 2.26
C GLN A 528 4.77 14.65 2.06
N SER A 529 4.35 14.45 0.81
CA SER A 529 3.49 13.34 0.40
C SER A 529 3.79 12.94 -1.05
N ALA A 530 3.78 11.63 -1.30
CA ALA A 530 3.81 11.09 -2.67
C ALA A 530 2.39 10.97 -3.28
N SER A 531 1.35 11.30 -2.52
CA SER A 531 -0.04 11.24 -2.96
C SER A 531 -0.60 12.61 -3.29
N ASP A 532 -1.50 12.66 -4.26
CA ASP A 532 -2.13 13.89 -4.75
C ASP A 532 -3.28 14.42 -3.89
N TYR A 533 -3.78 13.58 -2.98
CA TYR A 533 -4.89 13.89 -2.09
C TYR A 533 -4.61 13.38 -0.68
N LEU A 534 -5.02 14.16 0.33
CA LEU A 534 -5.02 13.73 1.74
C LEU A 534 -6.18 12.77 2.04
N PHE A 535 -7.22 12.79 1.22
CA PHE A 535 -8.34 11.85 1.27
C PHE A 535 -8.87 11.60 -0.15
N ASP A 536 -9.04 10.34 -0.52
CA ASP A 536 -9.40 9.93 -1.89
C ASP A 536 -10.75 9.21 -2.01
N GLY A 537 -11.52 9.13 -0.91
CA GLY A 537 -12.77 8.36 -0.83
C GLY A 537 -12.60 6.91 -0.37
N GLY A 538 -11.36 6.39 -0.32
CA GLY A 538 -11.03 5.06 0.19
C GLY A 538 -10.24 5.08 1.52
N GLY A 539 -9.64 6.21 1.88
CA GLY A 539 -8.95 6.39 3.16
C GLY A 539 -8.17 7.72 3.26
N VAL A 540 -7.48 7.92 4.38
CA VAL A 540 -6.56 9.06 4.55
C VAL A 540 -5.17 8.68 4.15
N ILE A 541 -4.51 9.62 3.49
CA ILE A 541 -3.09 9.58 3.26
C ILE A 541 -2.51 10.80 3.99
N PHE A 542 -1.92 10.56 5.17
CA PHE A 542 -1.28 11.63 5.92
C PHE A 542 0.06 11.99 5.30
N GLY A 543 0.45 13.27 5.40
CA GLY A 543 1.83 13.65 5.12
C GLY A 543 2.82 12.91 6.04
N SER A 544 4.06 12.76 5.58
CA SER A 544 5.18 12.22 6.35
C SER A 544 6.25 13.28 6.60
N ASP A 545 7.24 12.96 7.44
CA ASP A 545 8.48 13.73 7.60
C ASP A 545 8.30 15.19 8.03
N PHE A 546 7.36 15.42 8.93
CA PHE A 546 7.04 16.76 9.41
C PHE A 546 8.15 17.41 10.23
N THR A 547 8.57 18.60 9.78
CA THR A 547 9.45 19.52 10.52
C THR A 547 8.62 20.65 11.12
N THR A 548 8.83 20.98 12.40
CA THR A 548 8.20 22.17 12.99
C THR A 548 8.91 23.43 12.51
N VAL A 549 8.22 24.25 11.73
CA VAL A 549 8.80 25.42 11.07
C VAL A 549 8.38 26.73 11.74
N TYR A 550 7.26 26.77 12.45
CA TYR A 550 6.77 27.95 13.15
C TYR A 550 6.05 27.55 14.43
N SER A 551 6.29 28.28 15.52
CA SER A 551 5.51 28.16 16.74
C SER A 551 5.43 29.52 17.44
N THR A 552 4.26 29.89 17.92
CA THR A 552 4.04 31.10 18.73
C THR A 552 3.17 30.79 19.95
N PRO A 553 3.47 31.37 21.13
CA PRO A 553 2.60 31.24 22.30
C PRO A 553 1.19 31.79 22.07
N SER A 554 1.04 32.79 21.20
CA SER A 554 -0.23 33.45 20.91
C SER A 554 -0.24 34.08 19.53
N LEU A 555 -1.18 33.69 18.68
CA LEU A 555 -1.40 34.25 17.35
C LEU A 555 -2.69 35.07 17.33
N SER A 556 -2.63 36.29 16.81
CA SER A 556 -3.79 37.07 16.39
C SER A 556 -3.70 37.33 14.89
N THR A 557 -4.73 36.93 14.16
CA THR A 557 -4.83 37.17 12.72
C THR A 557 -5.20 38.63 12.42
N VAL A 558 -5.06 39.04 11.16
CA VAL A 558 -5.56 40.29 10.59
C VAL A 558 -6.31 40.01 9.29
N ALA A 559 -7.20 40.90 8.85
CA ALA A 559 -7.75 40.80 7.50
C ALA A 559 -6.63 41.03 6.46
N GLY A 560 -6.58 40.18 5.44
CA GLY A 560 -5.51 40.13 4.45
C GLY A 560 -4.52 38.98 4.67
N TRP A 561 -3.30 39.13 4.13
CA TRP A 561 -2.24 38.13 4.25
C TRP A 561 -1.65 38.11 5.66
N ASN A 562 -1.67 36.94 6.29
CA ASN A 562 -1.06 36.67 7.59
C ASN A 562 0.23 35.89 7.36
N THR A 563 1.38 36.50 7.68
CA THR A 563 2.72 35.91 7.43
C THR A 563 3.20 35.09 8.62
N PHE A 564 3.75 33.92 8.32
CA PHE A 564 4.40 33.00 9.26
C PHE A 564 5.85 32.79 8.79
N THR A 565 6.80 33.49 9.40
CA THR A 565 8.23 33.34 9.12
C THR A 565 8.79 32.12 9.83
N PHE A 566 9.43 31.22 9.09
CA PHE A 566 9.90 29.97 9.63
C PHE A 566 11.15 30.17 10.50
N SER A 567 11.16 29.59 11.70
CA SER A 567 12.35 29.53 12.55
C SER A 567 13.41 28.58 11.99
N THR A 568 12.96 27.60 11.19
CA THR A 568 13.80 26.65 10.47
C THR A 568 13.23 26.54 9.06
N PRO A 569 13.94 27.03 8.03
CA PRO A 569 13.49 26.90 6.65
C PRO A 569 13.27 25.42 6.29
N TYR A 570 12.18 25.14 5.56
CA TYR A 570 11.88 23.80 5.06
C TYR A 570 12.55 23.61 3.69
N GLN A 571 13.39 22.60 3.55
CA GLN A 571 14.03 22.28 2.28
C GLN A 571 13.04 21.53 1.39
N TRP A 572 12.58 22.16 0.32
CA TRP A 572 11.72 21.53 -0.67
C TRP A 572 12.54 21.04 -1.87
N ASP A 573 12.27 19.81 -2.29
CA ASP A 573 12.99 19.10 -3.36
C ASP A 573 12.56 19.53 -4.77
N GLY A 574 11.43 20.22 -4.91
CA GLY A 574 10.86 20.62 -6.20
C GLY A 574 9.92 19.59 -6.83
N PHE A 575 9.82 18.38 -6.27
CA PHE A 575 9.10 17.24 -6.86
C PHE A 575 8.02 16.66 -5.94
N SER A 576 8.25 16.67 -4.63
CA SER A 576 7.30 16.15 -3.65
C SER A 576 6.15 17.12 -3.41
N ASN A 577 4.94 16.59 -3.16
CA ASN A 577 3.83 17.41 -2.70
C ASN A 577 4.11 17.91 -1.29
N ILE A 578 3.78 19.17 -0.99
CA ILE A 578 3.98 19.76 0.33
C ILE A 578 2.72 19.58 1.17
N VAL A 579 2.88 19.05 2.38
CA VAL A 579 1.82 19.00 3.40
C VAL A 579 2.11 20.00 4.51
N VAL A 580 1.19 20.93 4.73
CA VAL A 580 1.25 21.90 5.82
C VAL A 580 0.30 21.43 6.92
N GLU A 581 0.84 21.09 8.08
CA GLU A 581 0.08 20.85 9.30
C GLU A 581 0.01 22.11 10.15
N TYR A 582 -1.17 22.44 10.66
CA TYR A 582 -1.36 23.47 11.68
C TYR A 582 -2.01 22.87 12.92
N CYS A 583 -1.74 23.47 14.07
CA CYS A 583 -2.53 23.22 15.27
C CYS A 583 -2.56 24.44 16.19
N PHE A 584 -3.55 24.50 17.08
CA PHE A 584 -3.59 25.44 18.19
C PHE A 584 -4.36 24.89 19.39
N SER A 585 -4.20 25.57 20.53
CA SER A 585 -4.96 25.33 21.74
C SER A 585 -5.27 26.65 22.44
N SER A 586 -6.53 27.00 22.60
CA SER A 586 -7.03 28.22 23.23
C SER A 586 -7.99 27.85 24.36
N SER A 587 -7.97 28.62 25.45
CA SER A 587 -8.83 28.41 26.63
C SER A 587 -10.23 29.00 26.45
N THR A 588 -10.38 29.96 25.55
CA THR A 588 -11.63 30.64 25.22
C THR A 588 -11.66 30.89 23.71
N GLY A 589 -12.84 30.76 23.09
CA GLY A 589 -13.02 30.86 21.65
C GLY A 589 -14.22 31.74 21.30
N SER A 590 -14.09 32.62 20.31
CA SER A 590 -15.20 33.43 19.82
C SER A 590 -14.97 33.80 18.36
N GLY A 591 -15.70 33.11 17.48
CA GLY A 591 -15.70 33.36 16.04
C GLY A 591 -14.74 32.47 15.25
N ALA A 592 -14.89 32.53 13.93
CA ALA A 592 -14.06 31.87 12.94
C ALA A 592 -13.83 32.82 11.77
N ASP A 593 -12.57 33.04 11.40
CA ASP A 593 -12.24 33.93 10.30
C ASP A 593 -12.60 33.29 8.96
N ASN A 594 -13.03 34.10 8.00
CA ASN A 594 -13.21 33.62 6.64
C ASN A 594 -11.84 33.57 5.94
N VAL A 595 -11.36 32.37 5.64
CA VAL A 595 -10.11 32.12 4.94
C VAL A 595 -10.40 31.83 3.47
N ALA A 596 -9.66 32.51 2.58
CA ALA A 596 -9.77 32.31 1.15
C ALA A 596 -9.29 30.91 0.76
N ILE A 597 -10.10 30.21 -0.04
CA ILE A 597 -9.78 28.89 -0.60
C ILE A 597 -9.86 28.89 -2.12
N TYR A 598 -9.26 27.87 -2.71
CA TYR A 598 -9.37 27.50 -4.12
C TYR A 598 -9.59 25.99 -4.24
N SER A 599 -9.98 25.52 -5.43
CA SER A 599 -10.11 24.09 -5.75
C SER A 599 -9.08 23.71 -6.81
N ASP A 600 -8.50 22.53 -6.67
CA ASP A 600 -7.64 21.92 -7.69
C ASP A 600 -8.41 21.13 -8.78
N GLY A 601 -9.76 21.16 -8.73
CA GLY A 601 -10.62 20.46 -9.67
C GLY A 601 -10.93 18.99 -9.29
N GLY A 602 -10.49 18.52 -8.12
CA GLY A 602 -10.81 17.19 -7.61
C GLY A 602 -12.32 16.89 -7.49
N GLY A 603 -12.67 15.61 -7.51
CA GLY A 603 -14.03 15.12 -7.26
C GLY A 603 -14.51 15.36 -5.83
N SER A 604 -15.80 15.18 -5.55
CA SER A 604 -16.41 15.47 -4.24
C SER A 604 -15.83 14.65 -3.07
N THR A 605 -15.23 13.50 -3.34
CA THR A 605 -14.56 12.64 -2.35
C THR A 605 -13.05 12.85 -2.29
N LEU A 606 -12.49 13.70 -3.15
CA LEU A 606 -11.07 14.03 -3.15
C LEU A 606 -10.84 15.30 -2.32
N SER A 607 -9.95 15.24 -1.33
CA SER A 607 -9.67 16.36 -0.44
C SER A 607 -8.19 16.60 -0.24
N ASN A 608 -7.85 17.89 -0.20
CA ASN A 608 -6.53 18.40 0.14
C ASN A 608 -6.57 19.31 1.37
N PHE A 609 -7.65 19.22 2.15
CA PHE A 609 -7.79 19.91 3.41
C PHE A 609 -8.59 19.04 4.40
N ILE A 610 -7.88 18.47 5.36
CA ILE A 610 -8.42 17.67 6.46
C ILE A 610 -8.19 18.37 7.81
N LEU A 611 -9.11 18.21 8.76
CA LEU A 611 -8.98 18.83 10.08
C LEU A 611 -9.78 18.11 11.17
N LYS A 612 -9.42 18.33 12.42
CA LYS A 612 -10.18 17.86 13.58
C LYS A 612 -10.18 18.90 14.69
N ALA A 613 -11.36 19.38 15.03
CA ALA A 613 -11.60 20.16 16.22
C ALA A 613 -11.47 19.30 17.49
N GLY A 614 -11.04 19.92 18.59
CA GLY A 614 -10.89 19.30 19.90
C GLY A 614 -9.53 18.66 20.17
N ILE A 615 -8.61 18.65 19.20
CA ILE A 615 -7.26 18.10 19.34
C ILE A 615 -6.19 19.16 19.03
N ASP A 616 -4.99 19.00 19.60
CA ASP A 616 -3.83 19.86 19.35
C ASP A 616 -2.63 19.03 18.85
N CYS A 617 -1.46 19.65 18.69
CA CYS A 617 -0.25 18.99 18.19
C CYS A 617 0.26 17.82 19.04
N SER A 618 -0.19 17.68 20.30
CA SER A 618 0.20 16.59 21.19
C SER A 618 -0.72 15.37 21.09
N THR A 619 -1.86 15.51 20.43
CA THR A 619 -2.88 14.46 20.33
C THR A 619 -2.80 13.78 18.97
N GLY A 620 -2.92 12.45 18.93
CA GLY A 620 -2.90 11.66 17.69
C GLY A 620 -3.98 12.11 16.70
N PHE A 621 -3.62 12.25 15.43
CA PHE A 621 -4.53 12.73 14.38
C PHE A 621 -5.21 11.54 13.68
N ASN A 622 -6.00 10.78 14.43
CA ASN A 622 -6.55 9.50 13.97
C ASN A 622 -7.97 9.60 13.39
N SER A 623 -8.58 10.79 13.41
CA SER A 623 -9.90 11.06 12.82
C SER A 623 -9.95 12.50 12.35
N PHE A 624 -10.75 12.78 11.33
CA PHE A 624 -10.74 14.05 10.63
C PHE A 624 -12.09 14.29 9.96
N ASN A 625 -12.39 15.56 9.73
CA ASN A 625 -13.32 16.05 8.73
C ASN A 625 -12.52 16.51 7.52
N TYR A 626 -13.16 16.65 6.36
CA TYR A 626 -12.47 17.07 5.14
C TYR A 626 -13.32 18.02 4.31
N TYR A 627 -12.64 18.84 3.52
CA TYR A 627 -13.26 19.66 2.47
C TYR A 627 -13.08 18.96 1.12
N GLY A 628 -14.16 18.37 0.59
CA GLY A 628 -14.14 17.67 -0.70
C GLY A 628 -13.90 18.61 -1.88
N SER A 629 -13.93 18.07 -3.10
CA SER A 629 -13.75 18.83 -4.34
C SER A 629 -12.39 19.54 -4.44
N GLY A 630 -11.36 18.98 -3.80
CA GLY A 630 -10.00 19.52 -3.83
C GLY A 630 -9.85 20.90 -3.19
N TYR A 631 -10.80 21.32 -2.36
CA TYR A 631 -10.75 22.63 -1.72
C TYR A 631 -9.62 22.72 -0.68
N LYS A 632 -8.87 23.82 -0.72
CA LYS A 632 -7.78 24.12 0.23
C LYS A 632 -7.46 25.62 0.29
N PRO A 633 -6.81 26.12 1.35
CA PRO A 633 -6.50 27.53 1.49
C PRO A 633 -5.60 28.04 0.38
N GLN A 634 -5.85 29.27 -0.03
CA GLN A 634 -4.89 30.04 -0.80
C GLN A 634 -3.65 30.32 0.07
N ILE A 635 -2.47 30.10 -0.48
CA ILE A 635 -1.20 30.24 0.24
C ILE A 635 -0.21 31.07 -0.57
N ARG A 636 0.68 31.77 0.14
CA ARG A 636 1.92 32.28 -0.44
C ARG A 636 3.10 31.66 0.27
N PHE A 637 4.09 31.17 -0.45
CA PHE A 637 5.35 30.70 0.12
C PHE A 637 6.45 31.71 -0.16
N GLY A 638 7.20 32.08 0.88
CA GLY A 638 8.49 32.73 0.72
C GLY A 638 9.55 31.67 0.50
N LEU A 639 10.22 31.72 -0.64
CA LEU A 639 11.27 30.77 -1.04
C LEU A 639 12.58 31.54 -1.16
N ASP A 640 13.58 31.09 -0.41
CA ASP A 640 14.96 31.50 -0.54
C ASP A 640 15.73 30.38 -1.24
N VAL A 641 16.20 30.65 -2.44
CA VAL A 641 17.06 29.75 -3.20
C VAL A 641 18.50 30.17 -2.90
N THR A 642 19.28 29.27 -2.30
CA THR A 642 20.72 29.48 -2.17
C THR A 642 21.35 29.19 -3.53
N GLY A 643 22.06 30.18 -4.08
CA GLY A 643 22.66 30.00 -5.39
C GLY A 643 23.75 28.93 -5.37
N THR A 644 23.86 28.20 -6.47
CA THR A 644 24.94 27.24 -6.69
C THR A 644 26.28 27.97 -6.61
N GLU A 645 27.12 27.58 -5.65
CA GLU A 645 28.45 28.17 -5.50
C GLU A 645 29.37 27.76 -6.67
N VAL A 646 30.24 28.68 -7.10
CA VAL A 646 31.26 28.40 -8.11
C VAL A 646 32.49 27.79 -7.44
N GLU A 647 33.01 26.71 -8.01
CA GLU A 647 34.24 26.09 -7.56
C GLU A 647 35.44 27.04 -7.77
N THR A 648 36.26 27.22 -6.73
CA THR A 648 37.38 28.18 -6.75
C THR A 648 38.75 27.50 -6.69
N SER A 649 38.76 26.18 -6.53
CA SER A 649 39.99 25.37 -6.56
C SER A 649 39.77 24.09 -7.37
N THR A 650 40.64 23.82 -8.35
CA THR A 650 40.57 22.60 -9.16
C THR A 650 41.37 21.47 -8.50
N ALA A 651 40.74 20.29 -8.34
CA ALA A 651 41.39 19.10 -7.76
C ALA A 651 40.98 17.78 -8.45
N GLY A 652 40.61 17.79 -9.73
CA GLY A 652 40.26 16.56 -10.43
C GLY A 652 39.98 16.73 -11.92
N ASN A 653 39.70 15.60 -12.59
CA ASN A 653 39.27 15.51 -13.98
C ASN A 653 37.94 14.75 -14.03
N GLN A 654 37.01 15.21 -14.87
CA GLN A 654 35.77 14.52 -15.21
C GLN A 654 35.75 14.28 -16.72
N THR A 655 35.08 13.22 -17.16
CA THR A 655 34.87 12.90 -18.58
C THR A 655 33.39 12.63 -18.76
N GLU A 656 32.78 13.28 -19.74
CA GLU A 656 31.35 13.20 -20.02
C GLU A 656 31.10 13.22 -21.51
N PHE A 657 29.97 12.66 -21.93
CA PHE A 657 29.48 12.82 -23.29
C PHE A 657 28.76 14.16 -23.43
N LEU A 658 29.11 14.92 -24.46
CA LEU A 658 28.46 16.21 -24.75
C LEU A 658 27.56 16.03 -25.97
N GLY A 659 26.25 16.24 -25.77
CA GLY A 659 25.28 16.29 -26.85
C GLY A 659 25.49 17.50 -27.76
N ILE A 660 24.99 17.45 -29.00
CA ILE A 660 24.98 18.65 -29.85
C ILE A 660 23.85 19.56 -29.35
N GLY A 661 24.23 20.68 -28.72
CA GLY A 661 23.28 21.67 -28.21
C GLY A 661 22.71 21.33 -26.82
N SER A 662 23.34 20.40 -26.10
CA SER A 662 23.09 20.18 -24.67
C SER A 662 23.50 21.41 -23.85
N ASN A 663 22.97 21.49 -22.64
CA ASN A 663 23.28 22.51 -21.65
C ASN A 663 23.84 21.81 -20.42
N ASP A 664 25.13 21.44 -20.52
CA ASP A 664 25.78 20.50 -19.62
C ASP A 664 26.45 21.21 -18.45
N TYR A 665 26.02 20.92 -17.23
CA TYR A 665 26.57 21.55 -16.03
C TYR A 665 27.49 20.61 -15.26
N PHE A 666 28.74 21.04 -15.07
CA PHE A 666 29.75 20.26 -14.39
C PHE A 666 29.90 20.69 -12.94
N TYR A 667 29.82 19.75 -12.01
CA TYR A 667 29.90 19.99 -10.57
C TYR A 667 31.13 19.33 -9.94
N SER A 668 31.73 19.99 -8.96
CA SER A 668 32.79 19.40 -8.14
C SER A 668 32.20 18.35 -7.19
N SER A 669 33.06 17.50 -6.62
CA SER A 669 32.63 16.53 -5.59
C SER A 669 32.03 17.19 -4.34
N SER A 670 32.13 18.51 -4.19
CA SER A 670 31.51 19.29 -3.12
C SER A 670 30.21 20.00 -3.55
N GLY A 671 29.69 19.72 -4.75
CA GLY A 671 28.44 20.26 -5.27
C GLY A 671 28.52 21.69 -5.83
N LYS A 672 29.74 22.19 -6.10
CA LYS A 672 29.96 23.53 -6.65
C LYS A 672 30.08 23.48 -8.16
N ILE A 673 29.50 24.43 -8.88
CA ILE A 673 29.60 24.48 -10.34
C ILE A 673 31.02 24.83 -10.78
N ILE A 674 31.55 24.04 -11.71
CA ILE A 674 32.87 24.21 -12.32
C ILE A 674 32.73 24.94 -13.66
N ALA A 675 31.83 24.45 -14.51
CA ALA A 675 31.63 24.95 -15.88
C ALA A 675 30.22 24.64 -16.39
N ASN A 676 29.82 25.39 -17.41
CA ASN A 676 28.74 25.06 -18.33
C ASN A 676 29.36 24.98 -19.74
N ILE A 677 29.00 23.98 -20.55
CA ILE A 677 29.54 23.80 -21.90
C ILE A 677 28.44 23.95 -22.95
#